data_AF-S1NEH6-F1
#
_entry.id   AF-S1NEH6-F1
#
_cell.length_a   1.000
_cell.length_b   1.000
_cell.length_c   1.000
_cell.angle_alpha   90.00
_cell.angle_beta   90.00
_cell.angle_gamma   90.00
#
_symmetry.space_group_name_H-M   'P 1'
#
loop_
_entity.id
_entity.type
_entity.pdbx_description
1 polymer ?
#
loop_
_entity_poly.entity_id
_entity_poly.type
_entity_poly.pdbx_seq_one_letter_code
_entity_poly.pdbx_strand_id
1 'polypeptide(L)'
;MLIENTSKYFLKKIRAKAKMYEYGVPKDIHIKVEEQANDLILLCIGIVGDIADEICKMKELPINLSSENKDKLYFASKFFDSYFQSKMDLNMNPYHILMASVTYYFCNMNGSSKVMMTTMPKQSDFNFYASGLEKLIMWLLNDDIRFDINDIDAKYIDYARIIVDYHNSFFECKNPEEPNFEELRNFVYQIGNYREILFVDIILAIVKKKVYNSCINLMPLYSDINKEHWFETFKNNKMIKEMWPSQILLGEENIYSGKSGVIQMPTSSGKTTSVALTIQSAFLSGRTSIAIIVAPFRALCKEIMFDMEKFFEFDDSITITEFSDIPELNEMELATLESINKKVFVMTPEKLAYILKHNQKITESIGMIIFDEAHLFDDEKRGTDYELLLASINNYIKPNAQKLLISAVISNANQLNDWINNEGVVIRNNAIKASEKTVAFNKFTSFNSDTVYSNLYFVDLDKYLEEEFYVPRVVQILKLNKKGAERKNRYFPDFKNKQDVGIYYSIKLVTNGSVAIFCSKKDTVNKILLRFIDLKERGISFDNFNRVSNELECLKIANLIREHLGGNELYTAALNGIIGHHAGIPNGIRIAEEYALKKALVRCVVCTSTLAQGVNLPIKYLIVSSIYQSNHIIKVRDFHNLIGRTARAGKETEGTIILTEDVYKNEKKGYQFNNYKHLLNADNSEECSSNLLKLVRNIDLDNKRYISSDYIKKYITLRYSSYADFNNLRNKIFEFKEKEKKYGVAVFEKMNDIEHILVSLENFILDFLDAEDDSLEIIQSTYGYFLANEDEKKELKNIYDLIKSNINQLEVSDKLIYKKSMIGIMRMQKLSKFIDDNLYEIVNADFDILIKLISGRLKEIEDCKIIPKLFEKEYVYELLKMWLDGTSYLKIWEYATKVKLKVRRGKNSRGISLEDIVLLCDSDFGYSSLTIIQAIIEILNTKDCGENIQRELNEIIQRIRYGVPNKATAYIYELGFADRIISQKLFEVIKDFNCDNKKQVKNALKKNKEEIKKILNNYPSYYMNRLELIR
;
A
#
# COMPACT_ATOMS: atom_id res chain seq x y z
N MET A 1 35.98 10.81 18.33
CA MET A 1 35.87 9.75 19.37
C MET A 1 35.41 8.44 18.75
N LEU A 2 36.07 7.31 19.06
CA LEU A 2 35.58 5.96 18.69
C LEU A 2 34.54 5.50 19.72
N ILE A 3 33.39 4.99 19.27
CA ILE A 3 32.36 4.43 20.15
C ILE A 3 32.80 3.05 20.63
N GLU A 4 33.28 2.98 21.88
CA GLU A 4 33.76 1.74 22.49
C GLU A 4 32.63 0.81 22.97
N ASN A 5 32.98 -0.44 23.28
CA ASN A 5 32.03 -1.48 23.73
C ASN A 5 31.27 -1.07 25.00
N THR A 6 31.92 -0.37 25.93
CA THR A 6 31.30 0.13 27.16
C THR A 6 30.19 1.15 26.86
N SER A 7 30.41 2.03 25.89
CA SER A 7 29.40 3.03 25.47
C SER A 7 28.17 2.36 24.86
N LYS A 8 28.39 1.33 24.02
CA LYS A 8 27.30 0.52 23.45
C LYS A 8 26.52 -0.22 24.54
N TYR A 9 27.19 -0.71 25.56
CA TYR A 9 26.55 -1.39 26.70
C TYR A 9 25.65 -0.45 27.51
N PHE A 10 26.13 0.76 27.85
CA PHE A 10 25.31 1.73 28.56
C PHE A 10 24.09 2.18 27.75
N LEU A 11 24.24 2.40 26.44
CA LEU A 11 23.10 2.70 25.57
C LEU A 11 22.05 1.57 25.58
N LYS A 12 22.47 0.29 25.54
CA LYS A 12 21.56 -0.85 25.66
C LYS A 12 20.75 -0.81 26.96
N LYS A 13 21.37 -0.45 28.09
CA LYS A 13 20.68 -0.31 29.39
C LYS A 13 19.69 0.84 29.44
N ILE A 14 20.07 2.01 28.91
CA ILE A 14 19.18 3.18 28.81
C ILE A 14 17.96 2.82 27.95
N ARG A 15 18.18 2.18 26.80
CA ARG A 15 17.12 1.67 25.91
C ARG A 15 16.19 0.69 26.63
N ALA A 16 16.75 -0.27 27.36
CA ALA A 16 15.96 -1.23 28.14
C ALA A 16 15.06 -0.51 29.17
N LYS A 17 15.60 0.48 29.89
CA LYS A 17 14.84 1.28 30.87
C LYS A 17 13.75 2.14 30.21
N ALA A 18 14.05 2.77 29.07
CA ALA A 18 13.04 3.48 28.26
C ALA A 18 11.89 2.56 27.86
N LYS A 19 12.21 1.36 27.34
CA LYS A 19 11.21 0.36 26.96
C LYS A 19 10.44 -0.18 28.17
N MET A 20 11.04 -0.30 29.35
CA MET A 20 10.28 -0.64 30.57
C MET A 20 9.19 0.38 30.90
N TYR A 21 9.44 1.68 30.69
CA TYR A 21 8.40 2.71 30.81
C TYR A 21 7.33 2.58 29.74
N GLU A 22 7.75 2.46 28.48
CA GLU A 22 6.83 2.33 27.34
C GLU A 22 5.91 1.11 27.49
N TYR A 23 6.44 -0.04 27.90
CA TYR A 23 5.68 -1.28 28.04
C TYR A 23 4.96 -1.42 29.40
N GLY A 24 4.88 -0.34 30.18
CA GLY A 24 4.14 -0.30 31.44
C GLY A 24 4.61 -1.34 32.45
N VAL A 25 5.94 -1.52 32.56
CA VAL A 25 6.55 -2.37 33.58
C VAL A 25 6.55 -1.60 34.92
N PRO A 26 6.16 -2.21 36.06
CA PRO A 26 6.22 -1.57 37.37
C PRO A 26 7.61 -1.01 37.71
N LYS A 27 7.66 0.22 38.26
CA LYS A 27 8.92 0.97 38.50
C LYS A 27 9.89 0.25 39.43
N ASP A 28 9.37 -0.52 40.38
CA ASP A 28 10.12 -1.28 41.38
C ASP A 28 10.99 -2.39 40.76
N ILE A 29 10.64 -2.86 39.55
CA ILE A 29 11.42 -3.88 38.82
C ILE A 29 12.17 -3.31 37.61
N HIS A 30 12.28 -1.98 37.51
CA HIS A 30 13.09 -1.37 36.45
C HIS A 30 14.57 -1.66 36.64
N ILE A 31 15.29 -1.84 35.54
CA ILE A 31 16.75 -2.00 35.56
C ILE A 31 17.41 -0.76 36.15
N LYS A 32 18.36 -0.96 37.06
CA LYS A 32 19.26 0.10 37.51
C LYS A 32 20.27 0.38 36.41
N VAL A 33 20.36 1.64 36.00
CA VAL A 33 21.36 2.13 35.05
C VAL A 33 22.44 2.83 35.86
N GLU A 34 23.69 2.50 35.58
CA GLU A 34 24.87 3.06 36.23
C GLU A 34 24.97 4.57 36.03
N GLU A 35 25.53 5.30 37.02
CA GLU A 35 25.71 6.75 36.91
C GLU A 35 26.64 7.14 35.75
N GLN A 36 27.65 6.32 35.45
CA GLN A 36 28.56 6.52 34.31
C GLN A 36 27.83 6.51 32.96
N ALA A 37 26.61 5.96 32.88
CA ALA A 37 25.82 6.02 31.66
C ALA A 37 25.41 7.46 31.31
N ASN A 38 25.40 8.38 32.29
CA ASN A 38 25.17 9.80 32.03
C ASN A 38 26.33 10.44 31.25
N ASP A 39 27.56 9.92 31.36
CA ASP A 39 28.73 10.47 30.65
C ASP A 39 28.59 10.36 29.12
N LEU A 40 27.72 9.46 28.65
CA LEU A 40 27.36 9.37 27.24
C LEU A 40 26.77 10.68 26.69
N ILE A 41 26.20 11.54 27.53
CA ILE A 41 25.69 12.84 27.09
C ILE A 41 26.81 13.71 26.51
N LEU A 42 27.99 13.71 27.14
CA LEU A 42 29.14 14.50 26.71
C LEU A 42 29.69 13.97 25.38
N LEU A 43 29.79 12.64 25.27
CA LEU A 43 30.16 11.97 24.02
C LEU A 43 29.20 12.33 22.88
N CYS A 44 27.89 12.27 23.13
CA CYS A 44 26.88 12.57 22.10
C CYS A 44 26.86 14.05 21.71
N ILE A 45 27.05 14.96 22.68
CA ILE A 45 27.20 16.40 22.40
C ILE A 45 28.45 16.65 21.55
N GLY A 46 29.58 16.04 21.90
CA GLY A 46 30.83 16.14 21.12
C GLY A 46 30.66 15.66 19.68
N ILE A 47 29.99 14.51 19.47
CA ILE A 47 29.65 14.01 18.14
C ILE A 47 28.83 15.03 17.34
N VAL A 48 27.83 15.67 17.95
CA VAL A 48 27.01 16.68 17.27
C VAL A 48 27.83 17.90 16.89
N GLY A 49 28.69 18.39 17.79
CA GLY A 49 29.57 19.54 17.53
C GLY A 49 30.56 19.26 16.39
N ASP A 50 31.28 18.14 16.46
CA ASP A 50 32.25 17.73 15.44
C ASP A 50 31.60 17.67 14.04
N ILE A 51 30.39 17.11 13.97
CA ILE A 51 29.68 16.93 12.71
C ILE A 51 29.06 18.23 12.20
N ALA A 52 28.59 19.09 13.10
CA ALA A 52 28.11 20.42 12.72
C ALA A 52 29.25 21.24 12.08
N ASP A 53 30.46 21.21 12.67
CA ASP A 53 31.66 21.83 12.10
C ASP A 53 32.04 21.22 10.74
N GLU A 54 31.99 19.89 10.61
CA GLU A 54 32.26 19.21 9.34
C GLU A 54 31.29 19.65 8.24
N ILE A 55 29.98 19.68 8.52
CA ILE A 55 28.95 20.17 7.59
C ILE A 55 29.24 21.62 7.19
N CYS A 56 29.61 22.48 8.14
CA CYS A 56 29.95 23.88 7.87
C CYS A 56 31.15 24.01 6.91
N LYS A 57 32.12 23.10 6.96
CA LYS A 57 33.32 23.12 6.10
C LYS A 57 33.12 22.51 4.72
N MET A 58 32.08 21.70 4.50
CA MET A 58 31.79 21.11 3.19
C MET A 58 31.48 22.17 2.13
N LYS A 59 31.94 21.96 0.89
CA LYS A 59 31.70 22.88 -0.24
C LYS A 59 30.91 22.24 -1.38
N GLU A 60 30.77 20.92 -1.37
CA GLU A 60 30.13 20.14 -2.42
C GLU A 60 28.62 20.03 -2.19
N LEU A 61 27.85 20.00 -3.29
CA LEU A 61 26.42 19.67 -3.28
C LEU A 61 26.25 18.21 -3.75
N PRO A 62 25.41 17.39 -3.10
CA PRO A 62 24.70 17.64 -1.83
C PRO A 62 25.63 17.45 -0.61
N ILE A 63 25.21 17.98 0.55
CA ILE A 63 25.83 17.67 1.84
C ILE A 63 25.55 16.20 2.17
N ASN A 64 26.61 15.37 2.13
CA ASN A 64 26.55 13.94 2.41
C ASN A 64 27.67 13.52 3.37
N LEU A 65 27.28 13.00 4.53
CA LEU A 65 28.22 12.53 5.55
C LEU A 65 28.77 11.15 5.23
N SER A 66 30.00 10.88 5.71
CA SER A 66 30.62 9.55 5.66
C SER A 66 29.80 8.50 6.42
N SER A 67 29.98 7.23 6.08
CA SER A 67 29.30 6.11 6.77
C SER A 67 29.62 6.08 8.26
N GLU A 68 30.87 6.33 8.64
CA GLU A 68 31.30 6.37 10.04
C GLU A 68 30.59 7.48 10.83
N ASN A 69 30.46 8.68 10.24
CA ASN A 69 29.77 9.79 10.89
C ASN A 69 28.26 9.56 10.99
N LYS A 70 27.65 8.90 9.99
CA LYS A 70 26.25 8.45 10.05
C LYS A 70 26.04 7.47 11.22
N ASP A 71 26.93 6.50 11.42
CA ASP A 71 26.85 5.56 12.54
C ASP A 71 27.00 6.26 13.91
N LYS A 72 27.90 7.26 14.01
CA LYS A 72 28.06 8.08 15.22
C LYS A 72 26.80 8.89 15.53
N LEU A 73 26.21 9.56 14.53
CA LEU A 73 24.96 10.30 14.72
C LEU A 73 23.81 9.37 15.08
N TYR A 74 23.74 8.18 14.49
CA TYR A 74 22.70 7.21 14.78
C TYR A 74 22.79 6.67 16.22
N PHE A 75 24.01 6.48 16.73
CA PHE A 75 24.24 6.23 18.16
C PHE A 75 23.73 7.39 19.02
N ALA A 76 24.10 8.63 18.68
CA ALA A 76 23.70 9.82 19.42
C ALA A 76 22.16 10.05 19.39
N SER A 77 21.50 9.83 18.26
CA SER A 77 20.06 9.96 18.14
C SER A 77 19.33 8.90 18.98
N LYS A 78 19.79 7.64 18.94
CA LYS A 78 19.27 6.57 19.82
C LYS A 78 19.46 6.92 21.29
N PHE A 79 20.61 7.49 21.65
CA PHE A 79 20.89 7.92 23.01
C PHE A 79 19.91 9.00 23.46
N PHE A 80 19.82 10.14 22.78
CA PHE A 80 18.98 11.26 23.24
C PHE A 80 17.48 10.88 23.29
N ASP A 81 16.98 10.14 22.30
CA ASP A 81 15.59 9.67 22.32
C ASP A 81 15.34 8.72 23.52
N SER A 82 16.20 7.71 23.68
CA SER A 82 16.05 6.74 24.79
C SER A 82 16.29 7.37 26.16
N TYR A 83 17.19 8.35 26.27
CA TYR A 83 17.50 9.03 27.52
C TYR A 83 16.28 9.81 28.01
N PHE A 84 15.65 10.59 27.12
CA PHE A 84 14.37 11.24 27.36
C PHE A 84 13.29 10.23 27.80
N GLN A 85 13.10 9.16 27.03
CA GLN A 85 12.08 8.15 27.31
C GLN A 85 12.33 7.37 28.62
N SER A 86 13.59 7.20 29.02
CA SER A 86 14.00 6.51 30.24
C SER A 86 13.71 7.28 31.54
N LYS A 87 13.33 8.56 31.43
CA LYS A 87 13.05 9.45 32.56
C LYS A 87 14.20 9.53 33.57
N MET A 88 15.44 9.45 33.07
CA MET A 88 16.65 9.55 33.90
C MET A 88 16.93 10.98 34.35
N ASP A 89 16.66 11.97 33.50
CA ASP A 89 16.68 13.40 33.84
C ASP A 89 15.39 14.05 33.33
N LEU A 90 14.51 14.46 34.25
CA LEU A 90 13.26 15.13 33.89
C LEU A 90 13.43 16.64 33.70
N ASN A 91 14.46 17.24 34.30
CA ASN A 91 14.65 18.68 34.32
C ASN A 91 15.14 19.19 32.96
N MET A 92 16.01 18.40 32.30
CA MET A 92 16.61 18.74 31.00
C MET A 92 15.85 18.14 29.80
N ASN A 93 14.63 17.63 30.00
CA ASN A 93 13.82 17.02 28.94
C ASN A 93 13.72 17.86 27.65
N PRO A 94 13.40 19.18 27.70
CA PRO A 94 13.35 20.00 26.49
C PRO A 94 14.69 20.02 25.73
N TYR A 95 15.81 20.07 26.45
CA TYR A 95 17.15 20.00 25.85
C TYR A 95 17.39 18.66 25.16
N HIS A 96 17.07 17.53 25.81
CA HIS A 96 17.25 16.21 25.19
C HIS A 96 16.36 16.01 23.97
N ILE A 97 15.12 16.51 23.98
CA ILE A 97 14.22 16.47 22.82
C ILE A 97 14.80 17.28 21.65
N LEU A 98 15.33 18.48 21.91
CA LEU A 98 15.97 19.31 20.90
C LEU A 98 17.19 18.61 20.29
N MET A 99 18.08 18.07 21.13
CA MET A 99 19.27 17.36 20.66
C MET A 99 18.93 16.06 19.91
N ALA A 100 17.91 15.32 20.33
CA ALA A 100 17.39 14.17 19.58
C ALA A 100 16.90 14.59 18.18
N SER A 101 16.18 15.71 18.09
CA SER A 101 15.70 16.21 16.82
C SER A 101 16.82 16.67 15.87
N VAL A 102 17.84 17.36 16.41
CA VAL A 102 19.04 17.79 15.65
C VAL A 102 19.80 16.57 15.12
N THR A 103 20.08 15.59 15.99
CA THR A 103 20.78 14.36 15.60
C THR A 103 20.00 13.57 14.55
N TYR A 104 18.68 13.41 14.69
CA TYR A 104 17.85 12.79 13.65
C TYR A 104 17.89 13.56 12.32
N TYR A 105 17.91 14.89 12.36
CA TYR A 105 17.99 15.70 11.15
C TYR A 105 19.34 15.55 10.43
N PHE A 106 20.46 15.55 11.16
CA PHE A 106 21.78 15.27 10.60
C PHE A 106 21.92 13.83 10.10
N CYS A 107 21.21 12.87 10.71
CA CYS A 107 21.08 11.48 10.21
C CYS A 107 20.22 11.34 8.93
N ASN A 108 19.69 12.43 8.37
CA ASN A 108 18.71 12.41 7.29
C ASN A 108 17.40 11.67 7.63
N MET A 109 17.05 11.60 8.92
CA MET A 109 15.78 11.08 9.43
C MET A 109 14.82 12.25 9.73
N ASN A 110 14.55 13.09 8.72
CA ASN A 110 13.77 14.33 8.86
C ASN A 110 12.38 14.07 9.49
N GLY A 111 11.77 12.92 9.18
CA GLY A 111 10.54 12.46 9.82
C GLY A 111 10.67 12.30 11.34
N SER A 112 11.68 11.57 11.81
CA SER A 112 11.93 11.38 13.25
C SER A 112 12.29 12.70 13.94
N SER A 113 13.05 13.56 13.27
CA SER A 113 13.36 14.92 13.75
C SER A 113 12.08 15.73 14.02
N LYS A 114 11.11 15.70 13.09
CA LYS A 114 9.81 16.37 13.26
C LYS A 114 8.98 15.74 14.39
N VAL A 115 9.00 14.41 14.55
CA VAL A 115 8.29 13.73 15.65
C VAL A 115 8.83 14.18 17.02
N MET A 116 10.15 14.27 17.17
CA MET A 116 10.76 14.81 18.39
C MET A 116 10.29 16.24 18.66
N MET A 117 10.28 17.10 17.64
CA MET A 117 9.75 18.47 17.80
C MET A 117 8.28 18.52 18.21
N THR A 118 7.43 17.63 17.68
CA THR A 118 6.02 17.56 18.12
C THR A 118 5.86 17.07 19.56
N THR A 119 6.86 16.40 20.11
CA THR A 119 6.90 15.95 21.52
C THR A 119 7.37 17.06 22.46
N MET A 120 7.93 18.15 21.93
CA MET A 120 8.36 19.31 22.73
C MET A 120 7.17 19.89 23.52
N PRO A 121 7.32 20.14 24.83
CA PRO A 121 6.26 20.76 25.64
C PRO A 121 5.83 22.12 25.08
N LYS A 122 4.51 22.37 25.00
CA LYS A 122 3.93 23.62 24.45
C LYS A 122 4.13 24.87 25.32
N GLN A 123 4.52 24.69 26.58
CA GLN A 123 4.70 25.75 27.59
C GLN A 123 5.92 25.39 28.44
N SER A 124 7.12 25.79 28.03
CA SER A 124 8.28 25.63 28.91
C SER A 124 8.99 26.95 29.10
N ASP A 125 8.89 27.51 30.31
CA ASP A 125 9.84 28.44 30.92
C ASP A 125 11.24 27.81 31.11
N PHE A 126 11.55 26.75 30.35
CA PHE A 126 12.82 26.05 30.42
C PHE A 126 13.90 26.93 29.78
N ASN A 127 14.86 27.34 30.60
CA ASN A 127 16.00 28.08 30.11
C ASN A 127 17.01 27.11 29.49
N PHE A 128 17.18 27.17 28.17
CA PHE A 128 18.21 26.42 27.47
C PHE A 128 19.62 26.97 27.72
N TYR A 129 19.75 28.11 28.41
CA TYR A 129 21.00 28.84 28.66
C TYR A 129 21.77 29.12 27.36
N ALA A 130 21.03 29.34 26.27
CA ALA A 130 21.57 29.59 24.93
C ALA A 130 21.01 30.89 24.31
N SER A 131 20.54 31.81 25.15
CA SER A 131 20.16 33.18 24.75
C SER A 131 19.13 33.25 23.61
N GLY A 132 18.21 32.28 23.56
CA GLY A 132 17.15 32.20 22.55
C GLY A 132 17.56 31.53 21.23
N LEU A 133 18.83 31.14 21.05
CA LEU A 133 19.30 30.45 19.85
C LEU A 133 18.58 29.10 19.63
N GLU A 134 18.13 28.44 20.70
CA GLU A 134 17.28 27.25 20.62
C GLU A 134 16.02 27.47 19.80
N LYS A 135 15.42 28.66 19.87
CA LYS A 135 14.17 28.98 19.18
C LYS A 135 14.41 29.08 17.67
N LEU A 136 15.60 29.53 17.27
CA LEU A 136 16.02 29.53 15.87
C LEU A 136 16.25 28.11 15.35
N ILE A 137 16.88 27.23 16.14
CA ILE A 137 17.00 25.79 15.80
C ILE A 137 15.62 25.15 15.64
N MET A 138 14.72 25.39 16.60
CA MET A 138 13.35 24.84 16.58
C MET A 138 12.58 25.32 15.35
N TRP A 139 12.71 26.59 14.97
CA TRP A 139 12.12 27.14 13.75
C TRP A 139 12.70 26.49 12.49
N LEU A 140 14.03 26.36 12.39
CA LEU A 140 14.67 25.70 11.25
C LEU A 140 14.21 24.24 11.11
N LEU A 141 14.11 23.49 12.20
CA LEU A 141 13.70 22.09 12.17
C LEU A 141 12.19 21.90 11.97
N ASN A 142 11.38 22.92 12.24
CA ASN A 142 9.92 22.83 12.16
C ASN A 142 9.30 24.00 11.39
N ASP A 143 8.94 23.74 10.13
CA ASP A 143 8.32 24.69 9.19
C ASP A 143 7.00 25.35 9.69
N ASP A 144 6.39 24.83 10.76
CA ASP A 144 5.07 25.25 11.27
C ASP A 144 5.15 26.22 12.48
N ILE A 145 6.34 26.50 13.02
CA ILE A 145 6.50 27.39 14.19
C ILE A 145 6.59 28.85 13.73
N ARG A 146 5.74 29.73 14.28
CA ARG A 146 5.94 31.17 14.16
C ARG A 146 7.17 31.57 14.97
N PHE A 147 8.18 32.08 14.28
CA PHE A 147 9.39 32.57 14.91
C PHE A 147 9.25 34.07 15.19
N ASP A 148 9.37 34.46 16.45
CA ASP A 148 9.49 35.85 16.87
C ASP A 148 10.96 36.16 17.14
N ILE A 149 11.52 37.12 16.41
CA ILE A 149 12.93 37.51 16.55
C ILE A 149 13.22 38.16 17.91
N ASN A 150 12.22 38.77 18.55
CA ASN A 150 12.38 39.48 19.83
C ASN A 150 12.64 38.53 21.01
N ASP A 151 12.47 37.23 20.77
CA ASP A 151 12.72 36.18 21.74
C ASP A 151 14.21 35.80 21.85
N ILE A 152 15.07 36.38 21.02
CA ILE A 152 16.53 36.20 21.04
C ILE A 152 17.17 37.32 21.85
N ASP A 153 18.25 37.02 22.56
CA ASP A 153 19.02 38.03 23.31
C ASP A 153 19.53 39.15 22.39
N ALA A 154 19.56 40.39 22.89
CA ALA A 154 20.01 41.58 22.17
C ALA A 154 21.36 41.39 21.49
N LYS A 155 22.29 40.62 22.07
CA LYS A 155 23.62 40.38 21.48
C LYS A 155 23.60 39.52 20.21
N TYR A 156 22.52 38.77 19.93
CA TYR A 156 22.41 37.87 18.77
C TYR A 156 21.25 38.23 17.82
N ILE A 157 20.39 39.19 18.18
CA ILE A 157 19.20 39.57 17.37
C ILE A 157 19.56 39.91 15.91
N ASP A 158 20.59 40.72 15.69
CA ASP A 158 20.94 41.16 14.33
C ASP A 158 21.42 39.98 13.46
N TYR A 159 22.26 39.12 14.03
CA TYR A 159 22.74 37.91 13.36
C TYR A 159 21.62 36.90 13.09
N ALA A 160 20.71 36.72 14.04
CA ALA A 160 19.56 35.86 13.83
C ALA A 160 18.63 36.41 12.73
N ARG A 161 18.45 37.73 12.64
CA ARG A 161 17.70 38.38 11.57
C ARG A 161 18.35 38.12 10.21
N ILE A 162 19.68 38.26 10.11
CA ILE A 162 20.43 37.95 8.89
C ILE A 162 20.19 36.50 8.44
N ILE A 163 20.24 35.53 9.36
CA ILE A 163 19.99 34.12 9.04
C ILE A 163 18.57 33.90 8.54
N VAL A 164 17.58 34.47 9.23
CA VAL A 164 16.16 34.32 8.88
C VAL A 164 15.86 34.95 7.52
N ASP A 165 16.38 36.15 7.28
CA ASP A 165 16.19 36.89 6.02
C ASP A 165 16.87 36.16 4.85
N TYR A 166 18.09 35.62 5.06
CA TYR A 166 18.77 34.79 4.07
C TYR A 166 17.98 33.53 3.75
N HIS A 167 17.57 32.76 4.77
CA HIS A 167 16.80 31.54 4.60
C HIS A 167 15.48 31.80 3.87
N ASN A 168 14.69 32.78 4.32
CA ASN A 168 13.40 33.09 3.71
C ASN A 168 13.57 33.60 2.28
N SER A 169 14.53 34.49 2.04
CA SER A 169 14.80 34.99 0.69
C SER A 169 15.22 33.86 -0.26
N PHE A 170 16.09 32.94 0.19
CA PHE A 170 16.52 31.79 -0.60
C PHE A 170 15.34 30.89 -0.98
N PHE A 171 14.48 30.51 -0.02
CA PHE A 171 13.32 29.64 -0.28
C PHE A 171 12.17 30.35 -1.01
N GLU A 172 12.15 31.69 -1.03
CA GLU A 172 11.31 32.49 -1.93
C GLU A 172 11.88 32.56 -3.36
N CYS A 173 12.94 31.80 -3.66
CA CYS A 173 13.65 31.80 -4.94
C CYS A 173 14.26 33.16 -5.31
N LYS A 174 14.60 33.98 -4.31
CA LYS A 174 15.48 35.13 -4.50
C LYS A 174 16.93 34.63 -4.54
N ASN A 175 17.85 35.47 -5.02
CA ASN A 175 19.29 35.21 -4.96
C ASN A 175 19.93 36.10 -3.88
N PRO A 176 19.74 35.82 -2.58
CA PRO A 176 20.39 36.58 -1.53
C PRO A 176 21.90 36.30 -1.53
N GLU A 177 22.70 37.31 -1.18
CA GLU A 177 24.13 37.10 -0.89
C GLU A 177 24.26 36.22 0.35
N GLU A 178 25.19 35.26 0.32
CA GLU A 178 25.45 34.39 1.46
C GLU A 178 26.06 35.22 2.60
N PRO A 179 25.46 35.20 3.80
CA PRO A 179 26.00 35.90 4.95
C PRO A 179 27.41 35.41 5.31
N ASN A 180 28.21 36.28 5.94
CA ASN A 180 29.49 35.89 6.51
C ASN A 180 29.29 35.03 7.78
N PHE A 181 29.00 33.75 7.59
CA PHE A 181 28.75 32.81 8.68
C PHE A 181 29.95 32.64 9.61
N GLU A 182 31.18 32.81 9.11
CA GLU A 182 32.41 32.76 9.92
C GLU A 182 32.51 33.94 10.88
N GLU A 183 32.08 35.14 10.48
CA GLU A 183 32.07 36.30 11.38
C GLU A 183 31.12 36.08 12.56
N LEU A 184 29.90 35.60 12.29
CA LEU A 184 28.94 35.22 13.33
C LEU A 184 29.53 34.13 14.26
N ARG A 185 30.10 33.07 13.67
CA ARG A 185 30.69 31.97 14.43
C ARG A 185 31.81 32.45 15.35
N ASN A 186 32.74 33.26 14.83
CA ASN A 186 33.84 33.82 15.59
C ASN A 186 33.36 34.76 16.70
N PHE A 187 32.32 35.57 16.45
CA PHE A 187 31.71 36.43 17.46
C PHE A 187 31.18 35.60 18.65
N VAL A 188 30.38 34.56 18.38
CA VAL A 188 29.85 33.67 19.44
C VAL A 188 30.98 32.93 20.16
N TYR A 189 32.05 32.54 19.47
CA TYR A 189 33.18 31.85 20.10
C TYR A 189 33.97 32.76 21.06
N GLN A 190 33.97 34.08 20.82
CA GLN A 190 34.67 35.04 21.68
C GLN A 190 33.87 35.41 22.93
N ILE A 191 32.55 35.58 22.80
CA ILE A 191 31.72 36.14 23.89
C ILE A 191 30.71 35.15 24.48
N GLY A 192 30.48 34.03 23.81
CA GLY A 192 29.41 33.10 24.11
C GLY A 192 29.80 32.02 25.12
N ASN A 193 28.79 31.42 25.74
CA ASN A 193 28.99 30.26 26.59
C ASN A 193 29.04 28.95 25.77
N TYR A 194 29.42 27.84 26.41
CA TYR A 194 29.56 26.54 25.73
C TYR A 194 28.30 26.04 25.01
N ARG A 195 27.08 26.38 25.48
CA ARG A 195 25.82 26.04 24.79
C ARG A 195 25.58 26.92 23.58
N GLU A 196 25.86 28.21 23.71
CA GLU A 196 25.73 29.16 22.60
C GLU A 196 26.69 28.81 21.45
N ILE A 197 27.92 28.40 21.78
CA ILE A 197 28.93 27.89 20.84
C ILE A 197 28.41 26.66 20.09
N LEU A 198 27.89 25.66 20.81
CA LEU A 198 27.32 24.47 20.18
C LEU A 198 26.12 24.81 19.30
N PHE A 199 25.23 25.70 19.77
CA PHE A 199 23.99 26.01 19.08
C PHE A 199 24.22 26.84 17.82
N VAL A 200 25.18 27.77 17.82
CA VAL A 200 25.55 28.48 16.58
C VAL A 200 26.08 27.52 15.53
N ASP A 201 26.92 26.55 15.91
CA ASP A 201 27.43 25.54 14.97
C ASP A 201 26.29 24.68 14.40
N ILE A 202 25.34 24.26 15.24
CA ILE A 202 24.15 23.52 14.82
C ILE A 202 23.29 24.37 13.88
N ILE A 203 23.04 25.65 14.18
CA ILE A 203 22.25 26.56 13.35
C ILE A 203 22.87 26.68 11.96
N LEU A 204 24.16 26.99 11.90
CA LEU A 204 24.89 27.17 10.65
C LEU A 204 24.90 25.87 9.82
N ALA A 205 25.13 24.73 10.47
CA ALA A 205 25.08 23.43 9.82
C ALA A 205 23.68 23.10 9.27
N ILE A 206 22.60 23.40 10.01
CA ILE A 206 21.22 23.19 9.53
C ILE A 206 20.92 24.10 8.34
N VAL A 207 21.22 25.39 8.42
CA VAL A 207 20.99 26.35 7.34
C VAL A 207 21.73 25.90 6.08
N LYS A 208 23.01 25.56 6.21
CA LYS A 208 23.83 25.09 5.11
C LYS A 208 23.27 23.81 4.48
N LYS A 209 22.97 22.80 5.31
CA LYS A 209 22.38 21.55 4.85
C LYS A 209 21.05 21.77 4.12
N LYS A 210 20.15 22.62 4.64
CA LYS A 210 18.87 22.95 3.98
C LYS A 210 19.05 23.61 2.63
N VAL A 211 19.97 24.57 2.52
CA VAL A 211 20.25 25.29 1.27
C VAL A 211 20.89 24.35 0.25
N TYR A 212 21.93 23.63 0.63
CA TYR A 212 22.66 22.73 -0.26
C TYR A 212 21.81 21.55 -0.71
N ASN A 213 21.02 20.96 0.19
CA ASN A 213 20.14 19.84 -0.16
C ASN A 213 18.76 20.30 -0.61
N SER A 214 18.58 21.59 -0.94
CA SER A 214 17.31 22.12 -1.42
C SER A 214 17.01 21.65 -2.84
N CYS A 215 15.72 21.52 -3.17
CA CYS A 215 15.32 21.30 -4.56
C CYS A 215 15.72 22.46 -5.47
N ILE A 216 15.82 23.69 -4.93
CA ILE A 216 16.24 24.90 -5.65
C ILE A 216 17.64 24.74 -6.25
N ASN A 217 18.55 24.09 -5.53
CA ASN A 217 19.91 23.85 -6.01
C ASN A 217 20.04 22.52 -6.75
N LEU A 218 19.40 21.47 -6.25
CA LEU A 218 19.62 20.11 -6.76
C LEU A 218 18.79 19.75 -7.99
N MET A 219 17.53 20.20 -8.12
CA MET A 219 16.73 19.84 -9.29
C MET A 219 17.31 20.40 -10.59
N PRO A 220 17.75 21.67 -10.70
CA PRO A 220 18.36 22.16 -11.93
C PRO A 220 19.57 21.32 -12.37
N LEU A 221 20.40 20.90 -11.41
CA LEU A 221 21.55 20.03 -11.64
C LEU A 221 21.12 18.63 -12.09
N TYR A 222 20.19 17.98 -11.39
CA TYR A 222 19.80 16.60 -11.66
C TYR A 222 18.83 16.42 -12.84
N SER A 223 18.16 17.49 -13.27
CA SER A 223 17.23 17.46 -14.40
C SER A 223 17.84 17.98 -15.71
N ASP A 224 19.02 18.59 -15.66
CA ASP A 224 19.61 19.37 -16.77
C ASP A 224 18.69 20.51 -17.27
N ILE A 225 17.87 21.07 -16.38
CA ILE A 225 16.95 22.17 -16.69
C ILE A 225 17.44 23.45 -16.02
N ASN A 226 17.46 24.56 -16.75
CA ASN A 226 17.81 25.86 -16.19
C ASN A 226 16.92 26.20 -14.98
N LYS A 227 17.55 26.68 -13.90
CA LYS A 227 16.91 27.08 -12.64
C LYS A 227 15.71 28.01 -12.83
N GLU A 228 15.74 28.89 -13.83
CA GLU A 228 14.65 29.83 -14.14
C GLU A 228 13.31 29.13 -14.43
N HIS A 229 13.32 28.00 -15.14
CA HIS A 229 12.11 27.24 -15.46
C HIS A 229 11.48 26.58 -14.21
N TRP A 230 12.27 26.37 -13.17
CA TRP A 230 11.79 25.78 -11.93
C TRP A 230 11.22 26.80 -10.94
N PHE A 231 11.47 28.11 -11.11
CA PHE A 231 11.09 29.12 -10.12
C PHE A 231 9.60 29.15 -9.81
N GLU A 232 8.74 29.11 -10.82
CA GLU A 232 7.28 29.05 -10.60
C GLU A 232 6.87 27.78 -9.82
N THR A 233 7.55 26.67 -10.06
CA THR A 233 7.31 25.42 -9.33
C THR A 233 7.67 25.59 -7.86
N PHE A 234 8.89 26.06 -7.54
CA PHE A 234 9.35 26.18 -6.15
C PHE A 234 8.62 27.26 -5.36
N LYS A 235 8.32 28.40 -6.00
CA LYS A 235 7.64 29.53 -5.37
C LYS A 235 6.21 29.19 -4.97
N ASN A 236 5.48 28.49 -5.86
CA ASN A 236 4.07 28.23 -5.66
C ASN A 236 3.81 26.87 -4.98
N ASN A 237 4.74 25.92 -5.08
CA ASN A 237 4.62 24.61 -4.43
C ASN A 237 5.18 24.62 -3.00
N LYS A 238 4.26 24.73 -2.02
CA LYS A 238 4.60 24.72 -0.59
C LYS A 238 5.15 23.39 -0.06
N MET A 239 5.07 22.30 -0.82
CA MET A 239 5.54 20.98 -0.38
C MET A 239 7.03 20.72 -0.65
N ILE A 240 7.64 21.47 -1.57
CA ILE A 240 9.01 21.22 -2.04
C ILE A 240 9.98 22.21 -1.39
N LYS A 241 10.80 21.75 -0.44
CA LYS A 241 11.88 22.56 0.14
C LYS A 241 13.23 21.83 0.07
N GLU A 242 13.37 20.77 0.86
CA GLU A 242 14.60 19.98 1.00
C GLU A 242 14.41 18.58 0.42
N MET A 243 15.41 18.09 -0.33
CA MET A 243 15.42 16.73 -0.85
C MET A 243 15.81 15.71 0.22
N TRP A 244 15.09 14.59 0.21
CA TRP A 244 15.40 13.43 1.06
C TRP A 244 16.45 12.54 0.40
N PRO A 245 17.15 11.67 1.15
CA PRO A 245 18.21 10.82 0.59
C PRO A 245 17.80 9.98 -0.62
N SER A 246 16.56 9.50 -0.64
CA SER A 246 15.99 8.79 -1.79
C SER A 246 15.91 9.69 -3.02
N GLN A 247 15.45 10.92 -2.86
CA GLN A 247 15.30 11.88 -3.96
C GLN A 247 16.66 12.34 -4.49
N ILE A 248 17.64 12.53 -3.60
CA ILE A 248 19.03 12.82 -3.97
C ILE A 248 19.60 11.67 -4.81
N LEU A 249 19.45 10.42 -4.34
CA LEU A 249 19.93 9.24 -5.05
C LEU A 249 19.32 9.08 -6.44
N LEU A 250 18.01 9.37 -6.60
CA LEU A 250 17.39 9.38 -7.93
C LEU A 250 18.00 10.44 -8.86
N GLY A 251 18.40 11.58 -8.31
CA GLY A 251 19.10 12.63 -9.04
C GLY A 251 20.50 12.22 -9.46
N GLU A 252 21.29 11.66 -8.55
CA GLU A 252 22.64 11.13 -8.82
C GLU A 252 22.63 10.06 -9.92
N GLU A 253 21.57 9.26 -9.97
CA GLU A 253 21.35 8.19 -10.96
C GLU A 253 20.63 8.65 -12.24
N ASN A 254 20.50 9.98 -12.45
CA ASN A 254 19.95 10.59 -13.66
C ASN A 254 18.48 10.26 -13.97
N ILE A 255 17.68 9.92 -12.97
CA ILE A 255 16.24 9.67 -13.16
C ILE A 255 15.52 10.98 -13.52
N TYR A 256 15.89 12.11 -12.91
CA TYR A 256 15.22 13.38 -13.19
C TYR A 256 15.56 13.95 -14.59
N SER A 257 16.71 13.62 -15.19
CA SER A 257 17.06 14.00 -16.56
C SER A 257 16.45 13.09 -17.63
N GLY A 258 15.81 11.98 -17.23
CA GLY A 258 14.98 11.15 -18.11
C GLY A 258 15.40 9.69 -18.24
N LYS A 259 16.39 9.23 -17.47
CA LYS A 259 16.81 7.83 -17.51
C LYS A 259 15.72 6.91 -16.96
N SER A 260 15.51 5.79 -17.65
CA SER A 260 14.61 4.71 -17.19
C SER A 260 15.28 3.88 -16.11
N GLY A 261 14.51 3.21 -15.26
CA GLY A 261 15.11 2.40 -14.21
C GLY A 261 14.14 1.58 -13.35
N VAL A 262 14.72 0.62 -12.63
CA VAL A 262 14.06 -0.15 -11.57
C VAL A 262 14.53 0.38 -10.22
N ILE A 263 13.61 0.92 -9.45
CA ILE A 263 13.88 1.65 -8.21
C ILE A 263 13.33 0.84 -7.04
N GLN A 264 14.25 0.35 -6.21
CA GLN A 264 13.91 -0.22 -4.91
C GLN A 264 13.88 0.88 -3.86
N MET A 265 12.69 1.21 -3.36
CA MET A 265 12.51 2.29 -2.42
C MET A 265 11.71 1.87 -1.18
N PRO A 266 12.31 1.95 0.02
CA PRO A 266 11.61 1.60 1.27
C PRO A 266 10.33 2.43 1.44
N THR A 267 9.31 1.83 2.04
CA THR A 267 8.09 2.55 2.40
C THR A 267 8.41 3.71 3.36
N SER A 268 7.80 4.87 3.12
CA SER A 268 8.04 6.14 3.86
C SER A 268 9.33 6.88 3.53
N SER A 269 10.04 6.52 2.48
CA SER A 269 11.21 7.27 2.01
C SER A 269 10.87 8.41 1.04
N GLY A 270 9.60 8.79 0.85
CA GLY A 270 9.21 9.92 0.00
C GLY A 270 8.85 9.58 -1.45
N LYS A 271 8.34 8.36 -1.71
CA LYS A 271 8.01 7.83 -3.06
C LYS A 271 7.15 8.73 -3.91
N THR A 272 6.04 9.16 -3.34
CA THR A 272 5.10 10.06 -3.99
C THR A 272 5.80 11.32 -4.47
N THR A 273 6.61 11.97 -3.61
CA THR A 273 7.34 13.19 -3.97
C THR A 273 8.40 12.93 -5.04
N SER A 274 9.13 11.81 -4.96
CA SER A 274 10.09 11.40 -5.99
C SER A 274 9.42 11.23 -7.37
N VAL A 275 8.26 10.57 -7.41
CA VAL A 275 7.46 10.40 -8.63
C VAL A 275 7.01 11.77 -9.16
N ALA A 276 6.47 12.62 -8.29
CA ALA A 276 5.96 13.93 -8.69
C ALA A 276 7.07 14.87 -9.21
N LEU A 277 8.26 14.88 -8.58
CA LEU A 277 9.44 15.61 -9.06
C LEU A 277 9.89 15.11 -10.44
N THR A 278 9.85 13.80 -10.67
CA THR A 278 10.22 13.22 -11.98
C THR A 278 9.24 13.61 -13.07
N ILE A 279 7.93 13.56 -12.78
CA ILE A 279 6.87 14.02 -13.69
C ILE A 279 7.03 15.52 -13.99
N GLN A 280 7.24 16.35 -12.97
CA GLN A 280 7.43 17.79 -13.16
C GLN A 280 8.67 18.08 -14.01
N SER A 281 9.78 17.38 -13.76
CA SER A 281 10.98 17.48 -14.60
C SER A 281 10.68 17.12 -16.06
N ALA A 282 9.93 16.04 -16.30
CA ALA A 282 9.56 15.60 -17.64
C ALA A 282 8.66 16.62 -18.36
N PHE A 283 7.76 17.27 -17.63
CA PHE A 283 6.92 18.35 -18.16
C PHE A 283 7.71 19.64 -18.46
N LEU A 284 8.63 20.03 -17.57
CA LEU A 284 9.43 21.25 -17.76
C LEU A 284 10.46 21.10 -18.88
N SER A 285 11.04 19.90 -19.06
CA SER A 285 11.97 19.60 -20.15
C SER A 285 11.29 19.36 -21.50
N GLY A 286 9.96 19.28 -21.55
CA GLY A 286 9.21 18.96 -22.77
C GLY A 286 9.36 17.51 -23.25
N ARG A 287 9.94 16.63 -22.42
CA ARG A 287 10.09 15.18 -22.72
C ARG A 287 8.74 14.48 -22.82
N THR A 288 7.74 14.99 -22.11
CA THR A 288 6.37 14.48 -22.18
C THR A 288 5.34 15.56 -21.91
N SER A 289 4.14 15.39 -22.48
CA SER A 289 2.92 16.09 -22.05
C SER A 289 1.96 15.15 -21.32
N ILE A 290 2.18 13.83 -21.39
CA ILE A 290 1.31 12.79 -20.82
C ILE A 290 2.18 11.80 -20.02
N ALA A 291 1.90 11.70 -18.72
CA ALA A 291 2.50 10.70 -17.84
C ALA A 291 1.44 9.71 -17.36
N ILE A 292 1.77 8.42 -17.38
CA ILE A 292 0.89 7.36 -16.87
C ILE A 292 1.49 6.78 -15.59
N ILE A 293 0.69 6.70 -14.54
CA ILE A 293 1.00 5.99 -13.31
C ILE A 293 0.09 4.77 -13.21
N VAL A 294 0.70 3.59 -13.19
CA VAL A 294 0.01 2.31 -13.06
C VAL A 294 0.15 1.82 -11.63
N ALA A 295 -0.97 1.54 -10.97
CA ALA A 295 -0.98 0.99 -9.62
C ALA A 295 -1.89 -0.23 -9.50
N PRO A 296 -1.53 -1.26 -8.72
CA PRO A 296 -2.17 -2.58 -8.69
C PRO A 296 -3.63 -2.62 -8.21
N PHE A 297 -4.06 -1.61 -7.46
CA PHE A 297 -5.37 -1.57 -6.82
C PHE A 297 -5.98 -0.19 -6.94
N ARG A 298 -7.30 -0.15 -7.09
CA ARG A 298 -8.04 1.11 -7.17
C ARG A 298 -7.89 2.01 -5.94
N ALA A 299 -7.82 1.43 -4.75
CA ALA A 299 -7.59 2.20 -3.52
C ALA A 299 -6.25 2.96 -3.57
N LEU A 300 -5.20 2.31 -4.10
CA LEU A 300 -3.89 2.92 -4.29
C LEU A 300 -3.89 3.93 -5.44
N CYS A 301 -4.60 3.65 -6.55
CA CYS A 301 -4.80 4.63 -7.62
C CYS A 301 -5.40 5.94 -7.08
N LYS A 302 -6.42 5.83 -6.23
CA LYS A 302 -7.05 7.00 -5.58
C LYS A 302 -6.10 7.72 -4.63
N GLU A 303 -5.30 7.00 -3.83
CA GLU A 303 -4.29 7.63 -2.97
C GLU A 303 -3.26 8.41 -3.79
N ILE A 304 -2.71 7.80 -4.84
CA ILE A 304 -1.77 8.45 -5.76
C ILE A 304 -2.41 9.66 -6.44
N MET A 305 -3.64 9.55 -6.93
CA MET A 305 -4.38 10.67 -7.53
C MET A 305 -4.44 11.85 -6.56
N PHE A 306 -4.88 11.64 -5.32
CA PHE A 306 -5.00 12.73 -4.34
C PHE A 306 -3.65 13.34 -3.97
N ASP A 307 -2.63 12.50 -3.85
CA ASP A 307 -1.28 12.95 -3.60
C ASP A 307 -0.73 13.81 -4.76
N MET A 308 -1.00 13.42 -6.02
CA MET A 308 -0.63 14.19 -7.20
C MET A 308 -1.45 15.50 -7.31
N GLU A 309 -2.76 15.46 -7.08
CA GLU A 309 -3.62 16.66 -7.03
C GLU A 309 -3.10 17.68 -6.02
N LYS A 310 -2.67 17.20 -4.84
CA LYS A 310 -2.10 18.06 -3.81
C LYS A 310 -0.73 18.62 -4.23
N PHE A 311 0.13 17.79 -4.84
CA PHE A 311 1.45 18.23 -5.26
C PHE A 311 1.37 19.27 -6.38
N PHE A 312 0.47 19.10 -7.36
CA PHE A 312 0.29 19.99 -8.51
C PHE A 312 -0.79 21.06 -8.30
N GLU A 313 -1.26 21.28 -7.06
CA GLU A 313 -2.28 22.29 -6.74
C GLU A 313 -1.91 23.71 -7.19
N PHE A 314 -0.62 23.98 -7.40
CA PHE A 314 -0.09 25.29 -7.80
C PHE A 314 -0.19 25.58 -9.31
N ASP A 315 -0.46 24.58 -10.16
CA ASP A 315 -0.47 24.71 -11.63
C ASP A 315 -1.76 24.11 -12.22
N ASP A 316 -2.74 24.98 -12.49
CA ASP A 316 -4.03 24.60 -13.07
C ASP A 316 -3.93 24.06 -14.52
N SER A 317 -2.77 24.21 -15.18
CA SER A 317 -2.53 23.61 -16.51
C SER A 317 -2.26 22.10 -16.45
N ILE A 318 -1.99 21.56 -15.25
CA ILE A 318 -1.75 20.14 -15.02
C ILE A 318 -3.05 19.47 -14.57
N THR A 319 -3.55 18.55 -15.39
CA THR A 319 -4.77 17.79 -15.09
C THR A 319 -4.43 16.38 -14.61
N ILE A 320 -4.93 16.00 -13.44
CA ILE A 320 -4.80 14.65 -12.88
C ILE A 320 -6.13 13.92 -13.06
N THR A 321 -6.12 12.73 -13.65
CA THR A 321 -7.33 11.91 -13.86
C THR A 321 -7.12 10.47 -13.39
N GLU A 322 -7.98 9.98 -12.49
CA GLU A 322 -8.14 8.55 -12.18
C GLU A 322 -9.12 7.93 -13.16
N PHE A 323 -8.73 6.83 -13.80
CA PHE A 323 -9.64 6.01 -14.59
C PHE A 323 -10.31 4.96 -13.72
N SER A 324 -11.62 4.77 -13.95
CA SER A 324 -12.35 3.70 -13.29
C SER A 324 -11.99 2.33 -13.89
N ASP A 325 -12.30 1.26 -13.17
CA ASP A 325 -12.16 -0.12 -13.69
C ASP A 325 -13.23 -0.47 -14.73
N ILE A 326 -14.11 0.47 -15.08
CA ILE A 326 -15.15 0.25 -16.08
C ILE A 326 -14.49 0.30 -17.47
N PRO A 327 -14.68 -0.72 -18.31
CA PRO A 327 -14.12 -0.78 -19.66
C PRO A 327 -14.83 0.21 -20.61
N GLU A 328 -14.60 1.51 -20.43
CA GLU A 328 -15.10 2.59 -21.30
C GLU A 328 -13.94 3.38 -21.91
N LEU A 329 -14.02 3.66 -23.22
CA LEU A 329 -13.00 4.38 -24.00
C LEU A 329 -13.15 5.90 -23.95
N ASN A 330 -14.39 6.37 -23.88
CA ASN A 330 -14.74 7.78 -24.02
C ASN A 330 -13.95 8.68 -23.04
N GLU A 331 -13.64 8.20 -21.83
CA GLU A 331 -12.88 8.98 -20.85
C GLU A 331 -11.47 9.34 -21.35
N MET A 332 -10.77 8.43 -22.04
CA MET A 332 -9.41 8.68 -22.53
C MET A 332 -9.42 9.57 -23.77
N GLU A 333 -10.35 9.33 -24.70
CA GLU A 333 -10.49 10.12 -25.91
C GLU A 333 -10.88 11.57 -25.59
N LEU A 334 -11.86 11.76 -24.70
CA LEU A 334 -12.21 13.08 -24.18
C LEU A 334 -11.03 13.72 -23.45
N ALA A 335 -10.32 12.95 -22.62
CA ALA A 335 -9.15 13.44 -21.89
C ALA A 335 -7.97 13.78 -22.82
N THR A 336 -7.89 13.24 -24.04
CA THR A 336 -6.80 13.50 -25.00
C THR A 336 -7.16 14.57 -26.03
N LEU A 337 -8.45 14.76 -26.34
CA LEU A 337 -8.97 15.76 -27.30
C LEU A 337 -8.91 17.21 -26.79
N GLU A 338 -8.88 17.45 -25.48
CA GLU A 338 -8.73 18.81 -24.93
C GLU A 338 -7.36 19.40 -25.29
N SER A 339 -7.36 20.57 -25.94
CA SER A 339 -6.19 21.31 -26.45
C SER A 339 -5.05 21.33 -25.42
N ILE A 340 -3.91 20.73 -25.81
CA ILE A 340 -2.67 20.42 -25.08
C ILE A 340 -2.52 21.11 -23.71
N ASN A 341 -3.02 20.42 -22.69
CA ASN A 341 -2.66 20.62 -21.28
C ASN A 341 -1.81 19.42 -20.82
N LYS A 342 -0.93 19.62 -19.83
CA LYS A 342 -0.11 18.56 -19.22
C LYS A 342 -1.04 17.62 -18.45
N LYS A 343 -0.92 16.31 -18.66
CA LYS A 343 -1.86 15.32 -18.12
C LYS A 343 -1.15 14.19 -17.38
N VAL A 344 -1.66 13.86 -16.20
CA VAL A 344 -1.24 12.71 -15.39
C VAL A 344 -2.42 11.75 -15.27
N PHE A 345 -2.27 10.56 -15.82
CA PHE A 345 -3.28 9.52 -15.78
C PHE A 345 -2.91 8.46 -14.74
N VAL A 346 -3.83 8.16 -13.84
CA VAL A 346 -3.66 7.12 -12.82
C VAL A 346 -4.66 6.00 -13.08
N MET A 347 -4.18 4.77 -13.23
CA MET A 347 -5.03 3.63 -13.59
C MET A 347 -4.48 2.28 -13.11
N THR A 348 -5.33 1.26 -13.17
CA THR A 348 -4.95 -0.13 -12.91
C THR A 348 -4.31 -0.76 -14.15
N PRO A 349 -3.47 -1.82 -14.00
CA PRO A 349 -2.92 -2.56 -15.14
C PRO A 349 -4.01 -3.04 -16.12
N GLU A 350 -5.13 -3.54 -15.58
CA GLU A 350 -6.25 -4.05 -16.37
C GLU A 350 -6.88 -2.94 -17.23
N LYS A 351 -7.02 -1.73 -16.69
CA LYS A 351 -7.53 -0.57 -17.43
C LYS A 351 -6.56 -0.09 -18.50
N LEU A 352 -5.26 -0.09 -18.21
CA LEU A 352 -4.25 0.24 -19.21
C LEU A 352 -4.25 -0.77 -20.37
N ALA A 353 -4.27 -2.06 -20.06
CA ALA A 353 -4.38 -3.11 -21.07
C ALA A 353 -5.62 -2.93 -21.96
N TYR A 354 -6.77 -2.63 -21.36
CA TYR A 354 -8.00 -2.34 -22.11
C TYR A 354 -7.84 -1.15 -23.07
N ILE A 355 -7.27 -0.04 -22.61
CA ILE A 355 -7.05 1.16 -23.44
C ILE A 355 -6.11 0.85 -24.61
N LEU A 356 -5.00 0.16 -24.35
CA LEU A 356 -4.00 -0.17 -25.37
C LEU A 356 -4.57 -1.05 -26.49
N LYS A 357 -5.47 -1.99 -26.16
CA LYS A 357 -6.12 -2.86 -27.15
C LYS A 357 -7.05 -2.12 -28.11
N HIS A 358 -7.70 -1.05 -27.64
CA HIS A 358 -8.76 -0.37 -28.38
C HIS A 358 -8.27 0.90 -29.08
N ASN A 359 -7.28 1.60 -28.52
CA ASN A 359 -6.75 2.82 -29.09
C ASN A 359 -5.21 2.81 -29.04
N GLN A 360 -4.60 2.08 -29.98
CA GLN A 360 -3.14 1.99 -30.07
C GLN A 360 -2.48 3.35 -30.35
N LYS A 361 -3.15 4.28 -31.05
CA LYS A 361 -2.58 5.61 -31.37
C LYS A 361 -2.20 6.42 -30.13
N ILE A 362 -2.82 6.14 -28.98
CA ILE A 362 -2.49 6.82 -27.74
C ILE A 362 -1.05 6.56 -27.28
N THR A 363 -0.44 5.43 -27.69
CA THR A 363 0.92 5.05 -27.27
C THR A 363 1.98 6.01 -27.79
N GLU A 364 1.75 6.61 -28.96
CA GLU A 364 2.63 7.63 -29.53
C GLU A 364 2.67 8.90 -28.67
N SER A 365 1.62 9.16 -27.88
CA SER A 365 1.53 10.34 -27.04
C SER A 365 2.14 10.16 -25.64
N ILE A 366 2.41 8.92 -25.23
CA ILE A 366 2.95 8.60 -23.90
C ILE A 366 4.47 8.78 -23.91
N GLY A 367 4.96 9.81 -23.22
CA GLY A 367 6.40 10.04 -23.04
C GLY A 367 6.95 9.50 -21.71
N MET A 368 6.08 9.08 -20.79
CA MET A 368 6.49 8.55 -19.49
C MET A 368 5.47 7.56 -18.92
N ILE A 369 5.96 6.44 -18.38
CA ILE A 369 5.16 5.47 -17.64
C ILE A 369 5.85 5.02 -16.35
N ILE A 370 5.08 4.95 -15.26
CA ILE A 370 5.54 4.62 -13.92
C ILE A 370 4.69 3.49 -13.38
N PHE A 371 5.33 2.37 -13.02
CA PHE A 371 4.69 1.23 -12.38
C PHE A 371 4.96 1.26 -10.89
N ASP A 372 3.91 1.52 -10.11
CA ASP A 372 3.92 1.40 -8.66
C ASP A 372 3.68 -0.06 -8.23
N GLU A 373 4.29 -0.47 -7.13
CA GLU A 373 4.33 -1.83 -6.59
C GLU A 373 4.62 -2.87 -7.67
N ALA A 374 5.61 -2.57 -8.52
CA ALA A 374 5.93 -3.35 -9.71
C ALA A 374 6.16 -4.84 -9.39
N HIS A 375 6.58 -5.19 -8.18
CA HIS A 375 6.73 -6.57 -7.75
C HIS A 375 5.49 -7.49 -7.90
N LEU A 376 4.29 -6.92 -8.04
CA LEU A 376 3.05 -7.67 -8.14
C LEU A 376 2.85 -8.40 -9.48
N PHE A 377 3.78 -8.31 -10.45
CA PHE A 377 3.72 -9.15 -11.66
C PHE A 377 4.01 -10.64 -11.40
N ASP A 378 4.51 -11.02 -10.22
CA ASP A 378 4.66 -12.44 -9.80
C ASP A 378 3.41 -12.97 -9.05
N ASP A 379 2.31 -12.21 -9.00
CA ASP A 379 1.05 -12.71 -8.43
C ASP A 379 0.52 -13.89 -9.25
N GLU A 380 0.13 -15.00 -8.60
CA GLU A 380 -0.36 -16.20 -9.29
C GLU A 380 -1.62 -15.94 -10.13
N LYS A 381 -2.43 -14.94 -9.77
CA LYS A 381 -3.72 -14.68 -10.45
C LYS A 381 -3.65 -13.66 -11.56
N ARG A 382 -2.85 -12.61 -11.38
CA ARG A 382 -2.79 -11.46 -12.31
C ARG A 382 -1.41 -11.26 -12.94
N GLY A 383 -0.43 -12.03 -12.50
CA GLY A 383 0.96 -11.83 -12.90
C GLY A 383 1.20 -12.03 -14.39
N THR A 384 0.53 -13.02 -15.00
CA THR A 384 0.65 -13.27 -16.44
C THR A 384 0.16 -12.09 -17.26
N ASP A 385 -1.03 -11.57 -16.96
CA ASP A 385 -1.59 -10.43 -17.70
C ASP A 385 -0.72 -9.18 -17.52
N TYR A 386 -0.14 -8.99 -16.33
CA TYR A 386 0.76 -7.86 -16.07
C TYR A 386 2.10 -8.00 -16.82
N GLU A 387 2.70 -9.19 -16.84
CA GLU A 387 3.90 -9.47 -17.63
C GLU A 387 3.66 -9.20 -19.13
N LEU A 388 2.56 -9.72 -19.68
CA LEU A 388 2.20 -9.53 -21.09
C LEU A 388 1.84 -8.07 -21.40
N LEU A 389 1.25 -7.34 -20.46
CA LEU A 389 1.05 -5.90 -20.57
C LEU A 389 2.37 -5.14 -20.68
N LEU A 390 3.36 -5.46 -19.83
CA LEU A 390 4.69 -4.85 -19.90
C LEU A 390 5.42 -5.18 -21.20
N ALA A 391 5.32 -6.43 -21.67
CA ALA A 391 5.83 -6.82 -22.99
C ALA A 391 5.15 -6.01 -24.11
N SER A 392 3.83 -5.84 -24.03
CA SER A 392 3.07 -5.03 -24.99
C SER A 392 3.52 -3.56 -25.00
N ILE A 393 3.73 -3.01 -23.81
CA ILE A 393 4.19 -1.63 -23.62
C ILE A 393 5.57 -1.42 -24.22
N ASN A 394 6.49 -2.36 -24.06
CA ASN A 394 7.82 -2.28 -24.68
C ASN A 394 7.76 -2.27 -26.21
N ASN A 395 6.77 -2.93 -26.80
CA ASN A 395 6.59 -2.97 -28.26
C ASN A 395 5.86 -1.73 -28.79
N TYR A 396 4.89 -1.17 -28.06
CA TYR A 396 4.04 -0.07 -28.55
C TYR A 396 4.48 1.34 -28.14
N ILE A 397 5.18 1.50 -27.02
CA ILE A 397 5.62 2.82 -26.54
C ILE A 397 6.92 3.22 -27.23
N LYS A 398 7.10 4.53 -27.44
CA LYS A 398 8.33 5.09 -28.00
C LYS A 398 9.59 4.58 -27.26
N PRO A 399 10.66 4.19 -27.98
CA PRO A 399 11.89 3.69 -27.35
C PRO A 399 12.54 4.65 -26.35
N ASN A 400 12.36 5.97 -26.55
CA ASN A 400 12.89 7.01 -25.69
C ASN A 400 11.94 7.43 -24.55
N ALA A 401 10.76 6.81 -24.43
CA ALA A 401 9.86 7.09 -23.32
C ALA A 401 10.47 6.61 -22.01
N GLN A 402 10.36 7.45 -20.97
CA GLN A 402 10.91 7.11 -19.67
C GLN A 402 10.04 6.06 -18.96
N LYS A 403 10.65 4.95 -18.58
CA LYS A 403 9.99 3.80 -17.92
C LYS A 403 10.56 3.62 -16.51
N LEU A 404 9.71 3.74 -15.50
CA LEU A 404 10.11 3.60 -14.08
C LEU A 404 9.33 2.49 -13.40
N LEU A 405 10.03 1.52 -12.81
CA LEU A 405 9.42 0.45 -12.01
C LEU A 405 9.81 0.67 -10.56
N ILE A 406 8.85 0.98 -9.69
CA ILE A 406 9.13 1.35 -8.30
C ILE A 406 8.49 0.34 -7.35
N SER A 407 9.30 -0.26 -6.47
CA SER A 407 8.84 -1.26 -5.51
C SER A 407 9.66 -1.23 -4.22
N ALA A 408 9.12 -1.76 -3.11
CA ALA A 408 9.86 -1.83 -1.85
C ALA A 408 10.90 -2.96 -1.81
N VAL A 409 10.59 -4.13 -2.40
CA VAL A 409 11.46 -5.33 -2.34
C VAL A 409 11.42 -6.09 -3.66
N ILE A 410 12.58 -6.16 -4.34
CA ILE A 410 12.81 -6.91 -5.58
C ILE A 410 14.23 -7.50 -5.53
N SER A 411 14.38 -8.81 -5.40
CA SER A 411 15.70 -9.48 -5.40
C SER A 411 16.38 -9.45 -6.77
N ASN A 412 15.63 -9.69 -7.85
CA ASN A 412 16.13 -9.75 -9.22
C ASN A 412 15.94 -8.46 -10.05
N ALA A 413 16.06 -7.28 -9.41
CA ALA A 413 15.87 -5.98 -10.07
C ALA A 413 16.77 -5.73 -11.29
N ASN A 414 17.98 -6.32 -11.35
CA ASN A 414 18.87 -6.21 -12.51
C ASN A 414 18.28 -6.90 -13.73
N GLN A 415 17.87 -8.16 -13.59
CA GLN A 415 17.23 -8.91 -14.67
C GLN A 415 15.97 -8.21 -15.19
N LEU A 416 15.16 -7.63 -14.30
CA LEU A 416 13.97 -6.87 -14.72
C LEU A 416 14.31 -5.60 -15.46
N ASN A 417 15.34 -4.87 -15.02
CA ASN A 417 15.80 -3.67 -15.69
C ASN A 417 16.38 -3.99 -17.07
N ASP A 418 17.17 -5.05 -17.18
CA ASP A 418 17.75 -5.50 -18.44
C ASP A 418 16.65 -5.90 -19.43
N TRP A 419 15.59 -6.55 -18.96
CA TRP A 419 14.44 -6.91 -19.79
C TRP A 419 13.62 -5.69 -20.25
N ILE A 420 13.30 -4.76 -19.35
CA ILE A 420 12.34 -3.68 -19.67
C ILE A 420 12.98 -2.40 -20.20
N ASN A 421 14.19 -2.08 -19.75
CA ASN A 421 14.85 -0.81 -20.04
C ASN A 421 16.10 -0.97 -20.90
N ASN A 422 16.66 -2.17 -21.03
CA ASN A 422 17.97 -2.47 -21.62
C ASN A 422 19.14 -1.70 -20.97
N GLU A 423 19.17 -0.36 -21.11
CA GLU A 423 20.22 0.56 -20.61
C GLU A 423 19.77 1.39 -19.38
N GLY A 424 18.72 0.95 -18.68
CA GLY A 424 18.20 1.62 -17.48
C GLY A 424 19.13 1.49 -16.27
N VAL A 425 18.82 2.21 -15.18
CA VAL A 425 19.52 2.08 -13.89
C VAL A 425 18.77 1.20 -12.91
N VAL A 426 19.52 0.53 -12.04
CA VAL A 426 18.96 -0.18 -10.90
C VAL A 426 19.41 0.48 -9.61
N ILE A 427 18.44 1.00 -8.87
CA ILE A 427 18.69 1.72 -7.64
C ILE A 427 18.28 0.82 -6.49
N ARG A 428 19.28 0.26 -5.78
CA ARG A 428 19.10 -0.54 -4.56
C ARG A 428 19.77 0.18 -3.42
N ASN A 429 19.01 0.65 -2.44
CA ASN A 429 19.62 1.19 -1.24
C ASN A 429 18.86 0.82 0.03
N ASN A 430 19.26 -0.31 0.61
CA ASN A 430 18.76 -0.80 1.90
C ASN A 430 19.22 0.10 3.07
N ALA A 431 20.19 1.00 2.86
CA ALA A 431 20.71 1.89 3.91
C ALA A 431 19.82 3.13 4.15
N ILE A 432 18.85 3.42 3.27
CA ILE A 432 17.91 4.54 3.49
C ILE A 432 16.93 4.15 4.61
N LYS A 433 17.28 4.52 5.85
CA LYS A 433 16.45 4.34 7.05
C LYS A 433 15.60 5.59 7.30
N ALA A 434 14.33 5.57 6.86
CA ALA A 434 13.40 6.69 7.08
C ALA A 434 12.91 6.80 8.55
N SER A 435 12.92 5.69 9.29
CA SER A 435 12.44 5.55 10.66
C SER A 435 13.03 4.29 11.29
N GLU A 436 13.09 4.24 12.63
CA GLU A 436 13.61 3.06 13.34
C GLU A 436 12.56 1.96 13.40
N LYS A 437 12.96 0.73 13.08
CA LYS A 437 12.12 -0.47 13.19
C LYS A 437 12.82 -1.49 14.06
N THR A 438 12.24 -1.82 15.21
CA THR A 438 12.78 -2.82 16.13
C THR A 438 11.97 -4.10 16.09
N VAL A 439 12.64 -5.25 16.28
CA VAL A 439 12.00 -6.56 16.32
C VAL A 439 12.12 -7.12 17.72
N ALA A 440 11.00 -7.61 18.25
CA ALA A 440 10.90 -8.08 19.61
C ALA A 440 10.22 -9.45 19.68
N PHE A 441 10.92 -10.44 20.25
CA PHE A 441 10.39 -11.79 20.46
C PHE A 441 9.83 -11.95 21.87
N ASN A 442 8.58 -12.41 21.96
CA ASN A 442 7.98 -12.78 23.22
C ASN A 442 8.48 -14.17 23.67
N LYS A 443 8.94 -14.28 24.92
CA LYS A 443 9.34 -15.55 25.54
C LYS A 443 8.67 -15.74 26.88
N PHE A 444 8.05 -16.90 27.09
CA PHE A 444 7.44 -17.21 28.38
C PHE A 444 8.47 -17.72 29.38
N THR A 445 8.29 -17.33 30.63
CA THR A 445 9.06 -17.84 31.76
C THR A 445 8.09 -18.23 32.86
N SER A 446 8.19 -19.47 33.32
CA SER A 446 7.44 -19.98 34.46
C SER A 446 8.39 -20.16 35.63
N PHE A 447 8.05 -19.60 36.80
CA PHE A 447 8.76 -19.90 38.04
C PHE A 447 8.11 -21.10 38.74
N ASN A 448 6.77 -21.10 38.87
CA ASN A 448 5.95 -22.20 39.40
C ASN A 448 4.73 -22.49 38.50
N SER A 449 3.89 -23.48 38.86
CA SER A 449 2.63 -23.83 38.16
C SER A 449 1.66 -22.66 37.98
N ASP A 450 1.70 -21.68 38.89
CA ASP A 450 0.71 -20.59 38.98
C ASP A 450 1.27 -19.20 38.62
N THR A 451 2.57 -19.08 38.33
CA THR A 451 3.24 -17.80 38.00
C THR A 451 3.98 -17.89 36.67
N VAL A 452 3.24 -17.59 35.60
CA VAL A 452 3.79 -17.46 34.25
C VAL A 452 3.74 -15.99 33.84
N TYR A 453 4.87 -15.49 33.36
CA TYR A 453 4.98 -14.17 32.75
C TYR A 453 5.77 -14.26 31.46
N SER A 454 5.74 -13.20 30.65
CA SER A 454 6.59 -13.11 29.47
C SER A 454 7.60 -11.97 29.55
N ASN A 455 8.76 -12.23 28.95
CA ASN A 455 9.78 -11.24 28.68
C ASN A 455 9.77 -10.95 27.18
N LEU A 456 10.08 -9.72 26.82
CA LEU A 456 10.13 -9.26 25.45
C LEU A 456 11.60 -8.97 25.07
N TYR A 457 12.17 -9.77 24.18
CA TYR A 457 13.58 -9.71 23.79
C TYR A 457 13.74 -8.93 22.49
N PHE A 458 14.47 -7.81 22.54
CA PHE A 458 14.77 -6.98 21.38
C PHE A 458 16.05 -7.47 20.70
N VAL A 459 16.01 -7.58 19.38
CA VAL A 459 17.10 -8.17 18.59
C VAL A 459 17.55 -7.26 17.45
N ASP A 460 18.82 -7.37 17.09
CA ASP A 460 19.43 -6.66 15.96
C ASP A 460 19.28 -7.48 14.66
N LEU A 461 18.59 -6.90 13.67
CA LEU A 461 18.36 -7.52 12.36
C LEU A 461 19.66 -7.69 11.57
N ASP A 462 20.58 -6.73 11.68
CA ASP A 462 21.83 -6.67 10.92
C ASP A 462 22.89 -7.63 11.52
N LYS A 463 22.65 -8.14 12.73
CA LYS A 463 23.54 -9.07 13.45
C LYS A 463 22.89 -10.41 13.77
N TYR A 464 22.23 -11.02 12.79
CA TYR A 464 21.67 -12.38 12.91
C TYR A 464 20.71 -12.58 14.09
N LEU A 465 19.93 -11.54 14.45
CA LEU A 465 19.04 -11.52 15.60
C LEU A 465 19.76 -11.66 16.95
N GLU A 466 20.98 -11.12 17.05
CA GLU A 466 21.69 -10.96 18.33
C GLU A 466 20.83 -10.16 19.31
N GLU A 467 20.82 -10.58 20.58
CA GLU A 467 20.10 -9.86 21.63
C GLU A 467 20.70 -8.47 21.86
N GLU A 468 19.89 -7.43 21.69
CA GLU A 468 20.26 -6.09 22.13
C GLU A 468 20.03 -5.95 23.63
N PHE A 469 18.78 -6.16 24.06
CA PHE A 469 18.32 -6.11 25.45
C PHE A 469 16.96 -6.80 25.58
N TYR A 470 16.42 -6.90 26.80
CA TYR A 470 15.06 -7.41 27.02
C TYR A 470 14.28 -6.56 28.03
N VAL A 471 12.95 -6.63 27.93
CA VAL A 471 12.01 -6.02 28.87
C VAL A 471 11.32 -7.14 29.65
N PRO A 472 11.46 -7.18 30.99
CA PRO A 472 10.92 -8.25 31.81
C PRO A 472 9.43 -8.10 32.12
N ARG A 473 8.76 -9.23 32.37
CA ARG A 473 7.42 -9.31 32.99
C ARG A 473 6.36 -8.43 32.32
N VAL A 474 6.41 -8.33 30.99
CA VAL A 474 5.53 -7.46 30.20
C VAL A 474 4.10 -7.99 30.21
N VAL A 475 3.94 -9.31 30.06
CA VAL A 475 2.64 -9.99 30.09
C VAL A 475 2.50 -10.79 31.39
N GLN A 476 1.34 -10.64 32.03
CA GLN A 476 0.98 -11.34 33.27
C GLN A 476 -0.42 -11.95 33.17
N ILE A 477 -0.66 -13.05 33.88
CA ILE A 477 -1.96 -13.72 33.92
C ILE A 477 -2.94 -12.92 34.78
N LEU A 478 -4.12 -12.66 34.21
CA LEU A 478 -5.29 -12.12 34.88
C LEU A 478 -6.38 -13.20 34.97
N LYS A 479 -7.00 -13.34 36.13
CA LYS A 479 -8.18 -14.21 36.30
C LYS A 479 -9.40 -13.51 35.73
N LEU A 480 -10.14 -14.18 34.86
CA LEU A 480 -11.35 -13.64 34.24
C LEU A 480 -12.60 -13.87 35.09
N ASN A 481 -13.57 -12.96 34.99
CA ASN A 481 -14.89 -13.17 35.57
C ASN A 481 -15.61 -14.33 34.86
N LYS A 482 -16.39 -15.09 35.65
CA LYS A 482 -17.21 -16.20 35.17
C LYS A 482 -18.47 -15.65 34.49
N LYS A 483 -18.95 -16.33 33.43
CA LYS A 483 -20.22 -16.02 32.78
C LYS A 483 -21.26 -17.11 33.06
N GLY A 484 -22.50 -16.71 33.35
CA GLY A 484 -23.60 -17.64 33.61
C GLY A 484 -23.26 -18.70 34.67
N ALA A 485 -23.48 -19.97 34.36
CA ALA A 485 -23.25 -21.10 35.27
C ALA A 485 -21.81 -21.69 35.21
N GLU A 486 -20.83 -20.99 34.64
CA GLU A 486 -19.45 -21.47 34.53
C GLU A 486 -18.81 -21.77 35.90
N ARG A 487 -18.39 -23.02 36.13
CA ARG A 487 -17.70 -23.42 37.37
C ARG A 487 -16.18 -23.30 37.30
N LYS A 488 -15.59 -23.50 36.11
CA LYS A 488 -14.14 -23.49 35.88
C LYS A 488 -13.60 -22.06 35.81
N ASN A 489 -12.45 -21.79 36.45
CA ASN A 489 -11.74 -20.53 36.30
C ASN A 489 -11.11 -20.42 34.91
N ARG A 490 -11.20 -19.23 34.32
CA ARG A 490 -10.53 -18.89 33.06
C ARG A 490 -9.52 -17.77 33.32
N TYR A 491 -8.54 -17.66 32.44
CA TYR A 491 -7.43 -16.73 32.57
C TYR A 491 -7.19 -15.98 31.25
N PHE A 492 -6.56 -14.82 31.34
CA PHE A 492 -6.16 -13.99 30.20
C PHE A 492 -4.78 -13.37 30.46
N PRO A 493 -3.82 -13.46 29.51
CA PRO A 493 -3.91 -14.22 28.27
C PRO A 493 -3.88 -15.74 28.52
N ASP A 494 -4.64 -16.51 27.74
CA ASP A 494 -4.44 -17.96 27.67
C ASP A 494 -3.20 -18.25 26.81
N PHE A 495 -2.10 -18.66 27.42
CA PHE A 495 -0.84 -18.90 26.70
C PHE A 495 -0.89 -20.06 25.70
N LYS A 496 -1.91 -20.93 25.78
CA LYS A 496 -2.15 -21.93 24.74
C LYS A 496 -2.71 -21.30 23.47
N ASN A 497 -3.35 -20.13 23.59
CA ASN A 497 -3.84 -19.34 22.48
C ASN A 497 -2.86 -18.22 22.11
N LYS A 498 -2.13 -18.43 21.00
CA LYS A 498 -1.17 -17.44 20.46
C LYS A 498 -1.78 -16.05 20.22
N GLN A 499 -3.09 -15.99 19.97
CA GLN A 499 -3.82 -14.74 19.70
C GLN A 499 -4.06 -13.92 20.98
N ASP A 500 -4.26 -14.58 22.13
CA ASP A 500 -4.54 -13.89 23.40
C ASP A 500 -3.36 -13.00 23.83
N VAL A 501 -2.13 -13.44 23.53
CA VAL A 501 -0.91 -12.66 23.79
C VAL A 501 -0.89 -11.38 22.95
N GLY A 502 -1.29 -11.48 21.68
CA GLY A 502 -1.41 -10.31 20.81
C GLY A 502 -2.49 -9.33 21.27
N ILE A 503 -3.64 -9.86 21.69
CA ILE A 503 -4.71 -9.06 22.30
C ILE A 503 -4.19 -8.35 23.56
N TYR A 504 -3.45 -9.04 24.43
CA TYR A 504 -2.88 -8.44 25.63
C TYR A 504 -1.95 -7.26 25.31
N TYR A 505 -1.02 -7.45 24.36
CA TYR A 505 -0.14 -6.37 23.90
C TYR A 505 -0.93 -5.20 23.33
N SER A 506 -2.00 -5.44 22.58
CA SER A 506 -2.82 -4.35 22.04
C SER A 506 -3.50 -3.51 23.13
N ILE A 507 -4.10 -4.15 24.14
CA ILE A 507 -4.75 -3.44 25.28
C ILE A 507 -3.71 -2.60 26.03
N LYS A 508 -2.50 -3.13 26.21
CA LYS A 508 -1.43 -2.47 26.95
C LYS A 508 -0.82 -1.30 26.19
N LEU A 509 -0.58 -1.46 24.89
CA LEU A 509 0.26 -0.55 24.09
C LEU A 509 -0.51 0.51 23.30
N VAL A 510 -1.84 0.37 23.12
CA VAL A 510 -2.64 1.32 22.32
C VAL A 510 -2.56 2.78 22.80
N THR A 511 -2.20 2.98 24.08
CA THR A 511 -2.02 4.33 24.65
C THR A 511 -0.78 5.05 24.13
N ASN A 512 0.24 4.29 23.69
CA ASN A 512 1.52 4.84 23.21
C ASN A 512 1.52 5.12 21.70
N GLY A 513 0.55 4.58 20.96
CA GLY A 513 0.45 4.72 19.50
C GLY A 513 -0.44 3.65 18.88
N SER A 514 -0.57 3.68 17.55
CA SER A 514 -1.43 2.74 16.82
C SER A 514 -0.90 1.31 16.87
N VAL A 515 -1.78 0.34 17.07
CA VAL A 515 -1.51 -1.09 17.14
C VAL A 515 -2.23 -1.82 16.00
N ALA A 516 -1.50 -2.68 15.30
CA ALA A 516 -2.07 -3.60 14.31
C ALA A 516 -1.77 -5.05 14.70
N ILE A 517 -2.82 -5.89 14.79
CA ILE A 517 -2.69 -7.35 14.96
C ILE A 517 -2.83 -8.00 13.58
N PHE A 518 -1.73 -8.53 13.06
CA PHE A 518 -1.69 -9.18 11.77
C PHE A 518 -2.04 -10.67 11.85
N CYS A 519 -2.95 -11.09 10.97
CA CYS A 519 -3.49 -12.44 10.87
C CYS A 519 -3.40 -12.97 9.44
N SER A 520 -3.17 -14.28 9.27
CA SER A 520 -3.08 -14.87 7.94
C SER A 520 -4.42 -15.23 7.28
N LYS A 521 -5.55 -15.18 8.02
CA LYS A 521 -6.87 -15.57 7.53
C LYS A 521 -7.96 -14.62 8.02
N LYS A 522 -8.98 -14.39 7.17
CA LYS A 522 -10.17 -13.57 7.47
C LYS A 522 -10.91 -14.09 8.72
N ASP A 523 -11.16 -15.39 8.79
CA ASP A 523 -11.80 -16.04 9.95
C ASP A 523 -11.05 -15.80 11.28
N THR A 524 -9.72 -15.65 11.22
CA THR A 524 -8.91 -15.38 12.42
C THR A 524 -9.16 -13.95 12.92
N VAL A 525 -9.34 -12.99 12.02
CA VAL A 525 -9.70 -11.61 12.37
C VAL A 525 -10.99 -11.62 13.18
N ASN A 526 -12.05 -12.21 12.64
CA ASN A 526 -13.36 -12.29 13.30
C ASN A 526 -13.29 -13.00 14.66
N LYS A 527 -12.51 -14.08 14.77
CA LYS A 527 -12.28 -14.78 16.06
C LYS A 527 -11.58 -13.91 17.10
N ILE A 528 -10.63 -13.07 16.69
CA ILE A 528 -9.95 -12.14 17.59
C ILE A 528 -10.91 -11.04 18.05
N LEU A 529 -11.73 -10.49 17.15
CA LEU A 529 -12.75 -9.50 17.51
C LEU A 529 -13.76 -10.08 18.52
N LEU A 530 -14.25 -11.29 18.27
CA LEU A 530 -15.09 -12.03 19.22
C LEU A 530 -14.39 -12.24 20.56
N ARG A 531 -13.08 -12.51 20.55
CA ARG A 531 -12.29 -12.64 21.77
C ARG A 531 -12.17 -11.32 22.53
N PHE A 532 -11.99 -10.17 21.86
CA PHE A 532 -12.06 -8.86 22.51
C PHE A 532 -13.42 -8.63 23.19
N ILE A 533 -14.53 -8.91 22.49
CA ILE A 533 -15.87 -8.76 23.02
C ILE A 533 -16.08 -9.65 24.26
N ASP A 534 -15.67 -10.93 24.18
CA ASP A 534 -15.74 -11.85 25.32
C ASP A 534 -14.94 -11.34 26.53
N LEU A 535 -13.75 -10.80 26.31
CA LEU A 535 -12.89 -10.25 27.37
C LEU A 535 -13.51 -9.02 28.04
N LYS A 536 -14.08 -8.10 27.26
CA LYS A 536 -14.79 -6.93 27.80
C LYS A 536 -15.94 -7.36 28.71
N GLU A 537 -16.78 -8.27 28.23
CA GLU A 537 -17.90 -8.82 29.00
C GLU A 537 -17.46 -9.61 30.25
N ARG A 538 -16.20 -10.08 30.29
CA ARG A 538 -15.58 -10.72 31.46
C ARG A 538 -14.85 -9.73 32.38
N GLY A 539 -15.01 -8.43 32.18
CA GLY A 539 -14.51 -7.37 33.06
C GLY A 539 -13.10 -6.87 32.73
N ILE A 540 -12.54 -7.19 31.57
CA ILE A 540 -11.30 -6.55 31.11
C ILE A 540 -11.65 -5.12 30.65
N SER A 541 -11.01 -4.11 31.25
CA SER A 541 -11.24 -2.70 30.90
C SER A 541 -10.72 -2.38 29.50
N PHE A 542 -11.57 -1.68 28.73
CA PHE A 542 -11.26 -1.13 27.40
C PHE A 542 -11.12 0.39 27.43
N ASP A 543 -10.98 1.00 28.63
CA ASP A 543 -10.89 2.45 28.80
C ASP A 543 -9.74 3.06 28.01
N ASN A 544 -8.65 2.32 27.85
CA ASN A 544 -7.51 2.72 27.02
C ASN A 544 -7.90 2.96 25.57
N PHE A 545 -8.74 2.10 24.96
CA PHE A 545 -9.19 2.27 23.58
C PHE A 545 -10.12 3.47 23.45
N ASN A 546 -11.05 3.61 24.39
CA ASN A 546 -12.03 4.70 24.42
C ASN A 546 -11.36 6.07 24.60
N ARG A 547 -10.30 6.14 25.43
CA ARG A 547 -9.58 7.40 25.70
C ARG A 547 -8.78 7.90 24.50
N VAL A 548 -8.26 7.00 23.66
CA VAL A 548 -7.33 7.36 22.57
C VAL A 548 -7.97 7.35 21.18
N SER A 549 -9.19 6.84 21.07
CA SER A 549 -9.97 6.83 19.83
C SER A 549 -11.07 7.90 19.90
N ASN A 550 -11.48 8.41 18.75
CA ASN A 550 -12.58 9.34 18.64
C ASN A 550 -13.92 8.57 18.71
N GLU A 551 -14.64 8.70 19.82
CA GLU A 551 -15.90 7.99 20.07
C GLU A 551 -16.95 8.21 18.97
N LEU A 552 -17.08 9.45 18.48
CA LEU A 552 -18.02 9.78 17.41
C LEU A 552 -17.64 9.08 16.10
N GLU A 553 -16.36 9.05 15.74
CA GLU A 553 -15.89 8.35 14.55
C GLU A 553 -16.10 6.83 14.66
N CYS A 554 -15.81 6.25 15.83
CA CYS A 554 -16.11 4.85 16.12
C CYS A 554 -17.60 4.51 15.92
N LEU A 555 -18.49 5.37 16.43
CA LEU A 555 -19.93 5.24 16.26
C LEU A 555 -20.35 5.36 14.79
N LYS A 556 -19.77 6.30 14.05
CA LYS A 556 -20.03 6.50 12.61
C LYS A 556 -19.60 5.29 11.77
N ILE A 557 -18.43 4.71 12.06
CA ILE A 557 -17.96 3.48 11.39
C ILE A 557 -18.88 2.32 11.75
N ALA A 558 -19.23 2.15 13.03
CA ALA A 558 -20.17 1.14 13.48
C ALA A 558 -21.54 1.29 12.78
N ASN A 559 -22.06 2.50 12.64
CA ASN A 559 -23.31 2.77 11.94
C ASN A 559 -23.26 2.31 10.47
N LEU A 560 -22.17 2.62 9.76
CA LEU A 560 -21.98 2.17 8.38
C LEU A 560 -21.87 0.64 8.29
N ILE A 561 -21.12 0.00 9.20
CA ILE A 561 -21.04 -1.47 9.28
C ILE A 561 -22.43 -2.07 9.51
N ARG A 562 -23.23 -1.49 10.42
CA ARG A 562 -24.57 -1.97 10.74
C ARG A 562 -25.51 -1.90 9.54
N GLU A 563 -25.46 -0.82 8.74
CA GLU A 563 -26.30 -0.69 7.54
C GLU A 563 -25.95 -1.72 6.45
N HIS A 564 -24.67 -2.12 6.34
CA HIS A 564 -24.23 -3.13 5.38
C HIS A 564 -24.39 -4.56 5.87
N LEU A 565 -23.94 -4.83 7.10
CA LEU A 565 -23.67 -6.16 7.62
C LEU A 565 -24.46 -6.52 8.89
N GLY A 566 -25.24 -5.58 9.45
CA GLY A 566 -25.97 -5.77 10.70
C GLY A 566 -25.10 -5.66 11.96
N GLY A 567 -25.69 -5.97 13.12
CA GLY A 567 -25.04 -5.89 14.44
C GLY A 567 -24.13 -7.09 14.74
N ASN A 568 -23.07 -7.27 13.97
CA ASN A 568 -22.12 -8.37 14.09
C ASN A 568 -20.89 -8.02 14.97
N GLU A 569 -19.86 -8.86 14.94
CA GLU A 569 -18.61 -8.66 15.67
C GLU A 569 -17.82 -7.42 15.21
N LEU A 570 -17.87 -7.07 13.92
CA LEU A 570 -17.23 -5.86 13.38
C LEU A 570 -17.91 -4.61 13.94
N TYR A 571 -19.24 -4.59 13.94
CA TYR A 571 -20.05 -3.51 14.53
C TYR A 571 -19.72 -3.33 16.01
N THR A 572 -19.74 -4.43 16.77
CA THR A 572 -19.54 -4.38 18.21
C THR A 572 -18.10 -3.99 18.56
N ALA A 573 -17.11 -4.47 17.81
CA ALA A 573 -15.72 -4.06 17.99
C ALA A 573 -15.52 -2.56 17.67
N ALA A 574 -16.12 -2.05 16.59
CA ALA A 574 -15.97 -0.66 16.18
C ALA A 574 -16.46 0.33 17.25
N LEU A 575 -17.57 0.02 17.93
CA LEU A 575 -18.07 0.79 19.10
C LEU A 575 -17.08 0.86 20.26
N ASN A 576 -16.07 -0.01 20.28
CA ASN A 576 -15.05 -0.11 21.32
C ASN A 576 -13.68 0.40 20.87
N GLY A 577 -13.60 1.13 19.75
CA GLY A 577 -12.33 1.64 19.22
C GLY A 577 -11.42 0.58 18.60
N ILE A 578 -11.99 -0.56 18.18
CA ILE A 578 -11.27 -1.68 17.56
C ILE A 578 -11.92 -1.97 16.20
N ILE A 579 -11.14 -1.96 15.13
CA ILE A 579 -11.66 -2.28 13.78
C ILE A 579 -11.06 -3.58 13.25
N GLY A 580 -11.86 -4.33 12.50
CA GLY A 580 -11.42 -5.52 11.76
C GLY A 580 -11.23 -5.17 10.30
N HIS A 581 -10.12 -5.59 9.68
CA HIS A 581 -9.82 -5.22 8.31
C HIS A 581 -9.38 -6.41 7.44
N HIS A 582 -10.21 -6.79 6.47
CA HIS A 582 -9.88 -7.83 5.49
C HIS A 582 -10.71 -7.68 4.20
N ALA A 583 -10.29 -8.33 3.11
CA ALA A 583 -10.99 -8.31 1.81
C ALA A 583 -12.35 -9.04 1.79
N GLY A 584 -12.99 -9.26 2.94
CA GLY A 584 -14.39 -9.70 3.03
C GLY A 584 -15.31 -8.58 3.55
N ILE A 585 -14.73 -7.41 3.85
CA ILE A 585 -15.45 -6.23 4.29
C ILE A 585 -15.69 -5.34 3.07
N PRO A 586 -16.91 -4.79 2.90
CA PRO A 586 -17.24 -3.89 1.81
C PRO A 586 -16.25 -2.72 1.68
N ASN A 587 -15.96 -2.33 0.44
CA ASN A 587 -14.91 -1.34 0.13
C ASN A 587 -15.11 0.01 0.83
N GLY A 588 -16.36 0.50 0.92
CA GLY A 588 -16.67 1.77 1.59
C GLY A 588 -16.34 1.77 3.09
N ILE A 589 -16.52 0.63 3.76
CA ILE A 589 -16.13 0.48 5.17
C ILE A 589 -14.60 0.44 5.29
N ARG A 590 -13.92 -0.33 4.44
CA ARG A 590 -12.45 -0.44 4.45
C ARG A 590 -11.77 0.92 4.28
N ILE A 591 -12.21 1.73 3.32
CA ILE A 591 -11.65 3.07 3.08
C ILE A 591 -11.89 4.00 4.28
N ALA A 592 -13.07 3.91 4.92
CA ALA A 592 -13.37 4.68 6.12
C ALA A 592 -12.48 4.28 7.31
N GLU A 593 -12.29 2.98 7.53
CA GLU A 593 -11.38 2.42 8.55
C GLU A 593 -9.93 2.85 8.31
N GLU A 594 -9.46 2.74 7.07
CA GLU A 594 -8.12 3.16 6.63
C GLU A 594 -7.88 4.67 6.88
N TYR A 595 -8.86 5.51 6.54
CA TYR A 595 -8.82 6.93 6.82
C TYR A 595 -8.77 7.22 8.33
N ALA A 596 -9.61 6.54 9.12
CA ALA A 596 -9.65 6.70 10.56
C ALA A 596 -8.32 6.31 11.22
N LEU A 597 -7.67 5.24 10.75
CA LEU A 597 -6.31 4.88 11.17
C LEU A 597 -5.26 5.92 10.75
N LYS A 598 -5.28 6.37 9.48
CA LYS A 598 -4.35 7.39 8.95
C LYS A 598 -4.42 8.70 9.73
N LYS A 599 -5.62 9.07 10.21
CA LYS A 599 -5.86 10.26 11.04
C LYS A 599 -5.78 10.01 12.55
N ALA A 600 -5.44 8.79 12.97
CA ALA A 600 -5.41 8.35 14.37
C ALA A 600 -6.73 8.60 15.14
N LEU A 601 -7.86 8.58 14.43
CA LEU A 601 -9.22 8.59 14.98
C LEU A 601 -9.57 7.23 15.59
N VAL A 602 -8.97 6.16 15.07
CA VAL A 602 -8.96 4.82 15.66
C VAL A 602 -7.52 4.36 15.73
N ARG A 603 -7.13 3.65 16.80
CA ARG A 603 -5.73 3.23 17.02
C ARG A 603 -5.52 1.72 17.09
N CYS A 604 -6.57 0.90 17.03
CA CYS A 604 -6.43 -0.56 17.08
C CYS A 604 -7.10 -1.21 15.87
N VAL A 605 -6.33 -2.00 15.11
CA VAL A 605 -6.84 -2.77 13.97
C VAL A 605 -6.40 -4.23 14.04
N VAL A 606 -7.32 -5.14 13.70
CA VAL A 606 -7.04 -6.56 13.49
C VAL A 606 -7.17 -6.84 12.00
N CYS A 607 -6.10 -7.25 11.33
CA CYS A 607 -6.07 -7.24 9.86
C CYS A 607 -5.43 -8.46 9.21
N THR A 608 -5.79 -8.70 7.95
CA THR A 608 -5.04 -9.58 7.03
C THR A 608 -4.02 -8.80 6.19
N SER A 609 -3.28 -9.49 5.31
CA SER A 609 -2.32 -8.88 4.36
C SER A 609 -2.92 -7.82 3.43
N THR A 610 -4.24 -7.77 3.31
CA THR A 610 -4.95 -6.75 2.53
C THR A 610 -4.69 -5.33 3.05
N LEU A 611 -4.44 -5.17 4.35
CA LEU A 611 -4.04 -3.87 4.93
C LEU A 611 -2.63 -3.46 4.50
N ALA A 612 -1.77 -4.44 4.18
CA ALA A 612 -0.41 -4.20 3.69
C ALA A 612 -0.40 -3.68 2.24
N GLN A 613 -1.49 -3.85 1.50
CA GLN A 613 -1.54 -3.75 0.04
C GLN A 613 -2.06 -2.41 -0.53
N GLY A 614 -2.25 -1.34 0.24
CA GLY A 614 -2.82 -0.15 -0.40
C GLY A 614 -3.01 1.15 0.35
N VAL A 615 -2.47 1.31 1.57
CA VAL A 615 -2.62 2.60 2.30
C VAL A 615 -1.38 3.01 3.09
N ASN A 616 -1.14 4.31 3.16
CA ASN A 616 -0.22 4.93 4.09
C ASN A 616 -0.75 4.96 5.55
N LEU A 617 -0.52 3.87 6.30
CA LEU A 617 -0.95 3.74 7.70
C LEU A 617 0.22 3.93 8.69
N PRO A 618 0.06 4.76 9.73
CA PRO A 618 1.06 4.92 10.79
C PRO A 618 0.87 3.88 11.89
N ILE A 619 1.52 2.72 11.74
CA ILE A 619 1.50 1.65 12.77
C ILE A 619 2.74 1.81 13.67
N LYS A 620 2.54 1.92 14.99
CA LYS A 620 3.65 1.93 15.96
C LYS A 620 4.00 0.51 16.39
N TYR A 621 2.98 -0.31 16.69
CA TYR A 621 3.17 -1.70 17.08
C TYR A 621 2.51 -2.65 16.09
N LEU A 622 3.32 -3.44 15.41
CA LEU A 622 2.83 -4.53 14.55
C LEU A 622 2.98 -5.84 15.31
N ILE A 623 1.86 -6.45 15.65
CA ILE A 623 1.80 -7.72 16.38
C ILE A 623 1.59 -8.85 15.37
N VAL A 624 2.55 -9.75 15.27
CA VAL A 624 2.50 -10.91 14.38
C VAL A 624 2.34 -12.17 15.21
N SER A 625 1.17 -12.80 15.11
CA SER A 625 0.84 -14.00 15.91
C SER A 625 1.10 -15.32 15.19
N SER A 626 1.36 -15.29 13.88
CA SER A 626 1.74 -16.45 13.07
C SER A 626 2.32 -15.98 11.73
N ILE A 627 3.37 -16.64 11.26
CA ILE A 627 3.96 -16.45 9.93
C ILE A 627 3.41 -17.39 8.87
N TYR A 628 2.46 -18.26 9.25
CA TYR A 628 1.89 -19.26 8.37
C TYR A 628 0.55 -18.81 7.78
N GLN A 629 0.43 -18.85 6.45
CA GLN A 629 -0.78 -18.65 5.66
C GLN A 629 -1.12 -19.92 4.89
N SER A 630 -2.29 -20.51 5.15
CA SER A 630 -2.75 -21.75 4.52
C SER A 630 -1.75 -22.92 4.54
N ASN A 631 -0.95 -23.01 5.62
CA ASN A 631 0.15 -23.97 5.86
C ASN A 631 1.48 -23.65 5.15
N HIS A 632 1.56 -22.58 4.37
CA HIS A 632 2.80 -22.07 3.82
C HIS A 632 3.30 -20.89 4.67
N ILE A 633 4.60 -20.65 4.67
CA ILE A 633 5.16 -19.43 5.25
C ILE A 633 4.77 -18.27 4.33
N ILE A 634 4.45 -17.11 4.90
CA ILE A 634 4.21 -15.89 4.12
C ILE A 634 5.46 -15.58 3.28
N LYS A 635 5.30 -15.12 2.04
CA LYS A 635 6.44 -14.72 1.22
C LYS A 635 7.26 -13.64 1.94
N VAL A 636 8.59 -13.70 1.85
CA VAL A 636 9.50 -12.73 2.49
C VAL A 636 9.16 -11.32 2.04
N ARG A 637 8.90 -11.13 0.74
CA ARG A 637 8.52 -9.82 0.21
C ARG A 637 7.23 -9.25 0.83
N ASP A 638 6.21 -10.09 1.01
CA ASP A 638 4.91 -9.68 1.55
C ASP A 638 5.04 -9.29 3.03
N PHE A 639 5.88 -10.03 3.75
CA PHE A 639 6.19 -9.71 5.14
C PHE A 639 6.99 -8.40 5.26
N HIS A 640 7.98 -8.18 4.39
CA HIS A 640 8.74 -6.93 4.37
C HIS A 640 7.88 -5.72 3.96
N ASN A 641 6.91 -5.91 3.06
CA ASN A 641 5.90 -4.91 2.72
C ASN A 641 5.03 -4.57 3.94
N LEU A 642 4.64 -5.57 4.73
CA LEU A 642 3.88 -5.38 5.97
C LEU A 642 4.69 -4.64 7.04
N ILE A 643 5.87 -5.12 7.42
CA ILE A 643 6.71 -4.46 8.44
C ILE A 643 7.20 -3.09 7.98
N GLY A 644 7.27 -2.86 6.67
CA GLY A 644 7.55 -1.56 6.07
C GLY A 644 6.56 -0.47 6.50
N ARG A 645 5.30 -0.83 6.77
CA ARG A 645 4.24 0.09 7.23
C ARG A 645 4.35 0.43 8.72
N THR A 646 5.22 -0.26 9.47
CA THR A 646 5.56 0.07 10.86
C THR A 646 6.51 1.26 10.89
N ALA A 647 6.30 2.20 11.81
CA ALA A 647 7.07 3.42 11.98
C ALA A 647 7.03 4.33 10.72
N ARG A 648 5.94 5.07 10.49
CA ARG A 648 5.90 6.05 9.39
C ARG A 648 6.71 7.29 9.73
N ALA A 649 7.53 7.74 8.78
CA ALA A 649 8.28 8.99 8.88
C ALA A 649 7.34 10.16 9.19
N GLY A 650 7.69 10.98 10.19
CA GLY A 650 6.88 12.12 10.63
C GLY A 650 5.71 11.75 11.57
N LYS A 651 5.57 10.48 11.97
CA LYS A 651 4.55 10.02 12.90
C LYS A 651 5.12 9.36 14.16
N GLU A 652 6.14 8.51 13.99
CA GLU A 652 6.84 7.85 15.10
C GLU A 652 8.35 7.93 14.86
N THR A 653 9.15 8.03 15.93
CA THR A 653 10.62 7.91 15.82
C THR A 653 11.05 6.44 15.67
N GLU A 654 10.31 5.55 16.33
CA GLU A 654 10.50 4.10 16.35
C GLU A 654 9.15 3.37 16.28
N GLY A 655 9.11 2.24 15.59
CA GLY A 655 8.03 1.27 15.69
C GLY A 655 8.57 -0.14 15.95
N THR A 656 7.76 -0.97 16.62
CA THR A 656 8.16 -2.31 17.06
C THR A 656 7.30 -3.39 16.43
N ILE A 657 7.96 -4.38 15.83
CA ILE A 657 7.35 -5.63 15.40
C ILE A 657 7.45 -6.64 16.54
N ILE A 658 6.29 -7.02 17.11
CA ILE A 658 6.19 -7.95 18.25
C ILE A 658 5.76 -9.32 17.73
N LEU A 659 6.65 -10.30 17.87
CA LEU A 659 6.40 -11.69 17.52
C LEU A 659 5.90 -12.43 18.76
N THR A 660 4.62 -12.82 18.77
CA THR A 660 3.99 -13.37 20.00
C THR A 660 4.28 -14.85 20.22
N GLU A 661 4.73 -15.57 19.19
CA GLU A 661 5.09 -16.97 19.32
C GLU A 661 6.38 -17.16 20.14
N ASP A 662 6.30 -18.02 21.15
CA ASP A 662 7.44 -18.38 22.00
C ASP A 662 8.39 -19.35 21.27
N VAL A 663 9.19 -18.79 20.35
CA VAL A 663 10.19 -19.49 19.51
C VAL A 663 11.63 -19.08 19.81
N TYR A 664 11.85 -17.89 20.35
CA TYR A 664 13.18 -17.34 20.58
C TYR A 664 13.86 -17.99 21.78
N LYS A 665 15.11 -18.43 21.62
CA LYS A 665 15.87 -19.17 22.64
C LYS A 665 15.08 -20.38 23.19
N ASN A 666 14.32 -21.06 22.32
CA ASN A 666 13.56 -22.27 22.62
C ASN A 666 14.05 -23.42 21.72
N GLU A 667 14.90 -24.30 22.25
CA GLU A 667 15.57 -25.37 21.49
C GLU A 667 14.57 -26.31 20.79
N LYS A 668 13.40 -26.55 21.40
CA LYS A 668 12.34 -27.41 20.84
C LYS A 668 11.66 -26.82 19.59
N LYS A 669 11.86 -25.53 19.31
CA LYS A 669 11.26 -24.79 18.18
C LYS A 669 12.29 -24.16 17.25
N GLY A 670 13.49 -24.75 17.18
CA GLY A 670 14.56 -24.26 16.31
C GLY A 670 14.14 -24.11 14.84
N TYR A 671 13.35 -25.05 14.31
CA TYR A 671 12.82 -24.96 12.94
C TYR A 671 11.92 -23.73 12.73
N GLN A 672 10.96 -23.48 13.64
CA GLN A 672 10.10 -22.29 13.55
C GLN A 672 10.92 -21.00 13.69
N PHE A 673 11.91 -20.97 14.58
CA PHE A 673 12.79 -19.81 14.73
C PHE A 673 13.61 -19.54 13.46
N ASN A 674 14.11 -20.58 12.79
CA ASN A 674 14.78 -20.43 11.48
C ASN A 674 13.85 -19.87 10.41
N ASN A 675 12.55 -20.22 10.43
CA ASN A 675 11.58 -19.62 9.52
C ASN A 675 11.38 -18.11 9.79
N TYR A 676 11.41 -17.68 11.06
CA TYR A 676 11.41 -16.25 11.38
C TYR A 676 12.70 -15.55 10.93
N LYS A 677 13.88 -16.18 11.10
CA LYS A 677 15.15 -15.66 10.57
C LYS A 677 15.11 -15.48 9.06
N HIS A 678 14.58 -16.48 8.35
CA HIS A 678 14.41 -16.42 6.91
C HIS A 678 13.51 -15.26 6.51
N LEU A 679 12.37 -15.10 7.20
CA LEU A 679 11.36 -14.08 6.90
C LEU A 679 11.78 -12.65 7.22
N LEU A 680 12.62 -12.46 8.24
CA LEU A 680 13.09 -11.14 8.69
C LEU A 680 14.26 -10.58 7.85
N ASN A 681 14.90 -11.43 7.04
CA ASN A 681 15.97 -11.00 6.15
C ASN A 681 15.41 -10.70 4.76
N ALA A 682 15.45 -9.42 4.35
CA ALA A 682 14.92 -8.94 3.08
C ALA A 682 15.63 -9.57 1.87
N ASP A 683 16.90 -9.95 2.01
CA ASP A 683 17.69 -10.55 0.93
C ASP A 683 17.20 -11.94 0.55
N ASN A 684 16.44 -12.60 1.43
CA ASN A 684 15.76 -13.86 1.13
C ASN A 684 14.47 -13.66 0.32
N SER A 685 14.18 -12.45 -0.17
CA SER A 685 13.00 -12.19 -0.99
C SER A 685 12.99 -13.05 -2.25
N GLU A 686 11.83 -13.65 -2.50
CA GLU A 686 11.62 -14.50 -3.67
C GLU A 686 11.90 -13.70 -4.95
N GLU A 687 12.64 -14.30 -5.88
CA GLU A 687 12.82 -13.74 -7.22
C GLU A 687 11.45 -13.55 -7.87
N CYS A 688 11.28 -12.44 -8.58
CA CYS A 688 10.08 -12.29 -9.36
C CYS A 688 10.17 -13.23 -10.58
N SER A 689 9.32 -14.25 -10.60
CA SER A 689 9.32 -15.24 -11.67
C SER A 689 8.29 -14.90 -12.75
N SER A 690 8.43 -15.52 -13.91
CA SER A 690 7.39 -15.48 -14.94
C SER A 690 6.44 -16.66 -14.79
N ASN A 691 5.14 -16.38 -14.77
CA ASN A 691 4.12 -17.43 -14.80
C ASN A 691 4.14 -18.21 -16.12
N LEU A 692 4.66 -17.65 -17.23
CA LEU A 692 4.79 -18.36 -18.52
C LEU A 692 5.68 -19.59 -18.41
N LEU A 693 6.69 -19.57 -17.53
CA LEU A 693 7.60 -20.70 -17.34
C LEU A 693 6.88 -21.93 -16.75
N LYS A 694 5.70 -21.76 -16.12
CA LYS A 694 4.86 -22.88 -15.67
C LYS A 694 4.36 -23.74 -16.84
N LEU A 695 4.33 -23.22 -18.06
CA LEU A 695 3.96 -23.98 -19.26
C LEU A 695 5.02 -25.01 -19.68
N VAL A 696 6.28 -24.78 -19.31
CA VAL A 696 7.44 -25.56 -19.76
C VAL A 696 8.22 -26.22 -18.62
N ARG A 697 7.94 -25.86 -17.35
CA ARG A 697 8.57 -26.43 -16.15
C ARG A 697 7.64 -27.38 -15.40
N ASN A 698 8.24 -28.25 -14.58
CA ASN A 698 7.50 -29.05 -13.61
C ASN A 698 6.86 -28.14 -12.54
N ILE A 699 5.60 -28.40 -12.18
CA ILE A 699 4.87 -27.63 -11.16
C ILE A 699 4.85 -28.42 -9.85
N ASP A 700 5.45 -27.89 -8.78
CA ASP A 700 5.43 -28.51 -7.47
C ASP A 700 4.02 -28.46 -6.84
N LEU A 701 3.62 -29.56 -6.19
CA LEU A 701 2.34 -29.78 -5.52
C LEU A 701 2.50 -30.03 -4.00
N ASP A 702 3.69 -29.75 -3.45
CA ASP A 702 4.18 -30.11 -2.12
C ASP A 702 4.54 -31.60 -1.95
N ASN A 703 5.35 -31.91 -0.92
CA ASN A 703 5.73 -33.28 -0.52
C ASN A 703 6.40 -34.12 -1.62
N LYS A 704 7.27 -33.51 -2.44
CA LYS A 704 8.00 -34.16 -3.54
C LYS A 704 7.10 -34.69 -4.67
N ARG A 705 5.88 -34.15 -4.82
CA ARG A 705 4.99 -34.45 -5.95
C ARG A 705 4.97 -33.26 -6.90
N TYR A 706 4.90 -33.53 -8.18
CA TYR A 706 4.86 -32.48 -9.21
C TYR A 706 3.97 -32.89 -10.38
N ILE A 707 3.45 -31.89 -11.10
CA ILE A 707 2.91 -32.07 -12.45
C ILE A 707 4.09 -31.97 -13.41
N SER A 708 4.32 -33.00 -14.22
CA SER A 708 5.43 -33.01 -15.17
C SER A 708 5.19 -32.05 -16.34
N SER A 709 6.26 -31.44 -16.85
CA SER A 709 6.22 -30.61 -18.07
C SER A 709 5.65 -31.38 -19.27
N ASP A 710 5.92 -32.68 -19.39
CA ASP A 710 5.35 -33.53 -20.44
C ASP A 710 3.81 -33.63 -20.37
N TYR A 711 3.25 -33.71 -19.15
CA TYR A 711 1.80 -33.73 -18.95
C TYR A 711 1.18 -32.39 -19.34
N ILE A 712 1.83 -31.29 -18.98
CA ILE A 712 1.42 -29.93 -19.33
C ILE A 712 1.47 -29.74 -20.85
N LYS A 713 2.57 -30.14 -21.50
CA LYS A 713 2.72 -30.12 -22.96
C LYS A 713 1.63 -30.90 -23.68
N LYS A 714 1.33 -32.12 -23.21
CA LYS A 714 0.21 -32.93 -23.74
C LYS A 714 -1.13 -32.20 -23.58
N TYR A 715 -1.38 -31.62 -22.41
CA TYR A 715 -2.60 -30.90 -22.11
C TYR A 715 -2.80 -29.67 -23.03
N ILE A 716 -1.75 -28.87 -23.21
CA ILE A 716 -1.73 -27.71 -24.12
C ILE A 716 -1.95 -28.16 -25.57
N THR A 717 -1.24 -29.20 -26.02
CA THR A 717 -1.38 -29.73 -27.39
C THR A 717 -2.81 -30.15 -27.69
N LEU A 718 -3.45 -30.88 -26.76
CA LEU A 718 -4.84 -31.33 -26.92
C LEU A 718 -5.82 -30.15 -27.00
N ARG A 719 -5.59 -29.07 -26.24
CA ARG A 719 -6.46 -27.87 -26.25
C ARG A 719 -6.63 -27.28 -27.65
N TYR A 720 -5.55 -27.23 -28.42
CA TYR A 720 -5.53 -26.61 -29.75
C TYR A 720 -5.62 -27.61 -30.92
N SER A 721 -5.57 -28.93 -30.66
CA SER A 721 -5.68 -29.95 -31.72
C SER A 721 -6.98 -30.75 -31.68
N SER A 722 -7.53 -31.05 -30.49
CA SER A 722 -8.75 -31.86 -30.33
C SER A 722 -9.56 -31.46 -29.09
N TYR A 723 -10.61 -30.65 -29.29
CA TYR A 723 -11.48 -30.18 -28.21
C TYR A 723 -12.17 -31.32 -27.43
N ALA A 724 -12.52 -32.43 -28.11
CA ALA A 724 -13.13 -33.58 -27.47
C ALA A 724 -12.19 -34.28 -26.48
N ASP A 725 -10.93 -34.51 -26.88
CA ASP A 725 -9.93 -35.14 -26.04
C ASP A 725 -9.49 -34.22 -24.89
N PHE A 726 -9.37 -32.93 -25.18
CA PHE A 726 -9.13 -31.90 -24.16
C PHE A 726 -10.20 -31.93 -23.07
N ASN A 727 -11.49 -31.92 -23.45
CA ASN A 727 -12.59 -31.98 -22.48
C ASN A 727 -12.60 -33.27 -21.68
N ASN A 728 -12.29 -34.41 -22.30
CA ASN A 728 -12.20 -35.68 -21.60
C ASN A 728 -11.09 -35.65 -20.53
N LEU A 729 -9.92 -35.11 -20.87
CA LEU A 729 -8.82 -34.94 -19.91
C LEU A 729 -9.19 -33.97 -18.77
N ARG A 730 -9.82 -32.84 -19.11
CA ARG A 730 -10.33 -31.86 -18.14
C ARG A 730 -11.36 -32.46 -17.18
N ASN A 731 -12.30 -33.26 -17.69
CA ASN A 731 -13.28 -33.97 -16.88
C ASN A 731 -12.62 -34.97 -15.91
N LYS A 732 -11.58 -35.69 -16.35
CA LYS A 732 -10.81 -36.59 -15.47
C LYS A 732 -10.11 -35.82 -14.33
N ILE A 733 -9.57 -34.63 -14.59
CA ILE A 733 -8.97 -33.77 -13.56
C ILE A 733 -10.06 -33.32 -12.56
N PHE A 734 -11.25 -32.96 -13.06
CA PHE A 734 -12.39 -32.59 -12.21
C PHE A 734 -12.86 -33.76 -11.33
N GLU A 735 -12.97 -34.97 -11.89
CA GLU A 735 -13.28 -36.17 -11.11
C GLU A 735 -12.20 -36.48 -10.06
N PHE A 736 -10.93 -36.27 -10.40
CA PHE A 736 -9.82 -36.50 -9.50
C PHE A 736 -9.87 -35.56 -8.29
N LYS A 737 -10.22 -34.29 -8.51
CA LYS A 737 -10.52 -33.33 -7.43
C LYS A 737 -11.62 -33.82 -6.48
N GLU A 738 -12.65 -34.48 -6.99
CA GLU A 738 -13.75 -35.01 -6.17
C GLU A 738 -13.35 -36.26 -5.37
N LYS A 739 -12.44 -37.07 -5.92
CA LYS A 739 -11.95 -38.32 -5.33
C LYS A 739 -10.86 -38.08 -4.27
N GLU A 740 -9.88 -37.22 -4.53
CA GLU A 740 -8.75 -36.96 -3.62
C GLU A 740 -8.81 -35.60 -2.91
N LYS A 741 -8.96 -35.62 -1.57
CA LYS A 741 -9.19 -34.44 -0.72
C LYS A 741 -8.28 -33.23 -1.02
N LYS A 742 -6.99 -33.33 -0.67
CA LYS A 742 -6.05 -32.19 -0.71
C LYS A 742 -5.30 -32.15 -2.04
N TYR A 743 -4.88 -33.30 -2.53
CA TYR A 743 -4.04 -33.41 -3.72
C TYR A 743 -4.81 -33.17 -5.02
N GLY A 744 -6.01 -33.76 -5.15
CA GLY A 744 -6.87 -33.50 -6.32
C GLY A 744 -7.28 -32.03 -6.43
N VAL A 745 -7.51 -31.35 -5.31
CA VAL A 745 -7.76 -29.90 -5.28
C VAL A 745 -6.53 -29.12 -5.77
N ALA A 746 -5.34 -29.44 -5.27
CA ALA A 746 -4.10 -28.76 -5.69
C ALA A 746 -3.82 -28.94 -7.19
N VAL A 747 -3.98 -30.15 -7.75
CA VAL A 747 -3.84 -30.41 -9.18
C VAL A 747 -4.83 -29.58 -9.99
N PHE A 748 -6.10 -29.58 -9.59
CA PHE A 748 -7.13 -28.80 -10.29
C PHE A 748 -6.85 -27.29 -10.26
N GLU A 749 -6.42 -26.76 -9.11
CA GLU A 749 -6.04 -25.35 -8.99
C GLU A 749 -4.87 -25.00 -9.92
N LYS A 750 -3.79 -25.82 -9.93
CA LYS A 750 -2.64 -25.58 -10.82
C LYS A 750 -2.97 -25.75 -12.31
N MET A 751 -3.87 -26.66 -12.69
CA MET A 751 -4.30 -26.79 -14.08
C MET A 751 -5.20 -25.62 -14.53
N ASN A 752 -6.00 -25.05 -13.63
CA ASN A 752 -6.72 -23.82 -13.91
C ASN A 752 -5.77 -22.63 -14.09
N ASP A 753 -4.68 -22.56 -13.32
CA ASP A 753 -3.64 -21.54 -13.52
C ASP A 753 -3.03 -21.66 -14.93
N ILE A 754 -2.80 -22.89 -15.41
CA ILE A 754 -2.32 -23.14 -16.78
C ILE A 754 -3.33 -22.70 -17.83
N GLU A 755 -4.61 -23.04 -17.67
CA GLU A 755 -5.66 -22.56 -18.58
C GLU A 755 -5.73 -21.03 -18.62
N HIS A 756 -5.59 -20.37 -17.46
CA HIS A 756 -5.54 -18.91 -17.37
C HIS A 756 -4.36 -18.35 -18.17
N ILE A 757 -3.14 -18.86 -17.96
CA ILE A 757 -1.94 -18.43 -18.70
C ILE A 757 -2.14 -18.55 -20.22
N LEU A 758 -2.72 -19.65 -20.68
CA LEU A 758 -2.99 -19.86 -22.10
C LEU A 758 -3.98 -18.83 -22.65
N VAL A 759 -5.04 -18.50 -21.92
CA VAL A 759 -5.99 -17.44 -22.31
C VAL A 759 -5.31 -16.07 -22.36
N SER A 760 -4.42 -15.75 -21.41
CA SER A 760 -3.66 -14.50 -21.44
C SER A 760 -2.74 -14.45 -22.67
N LEU A 761 -2.09 -15.56 -23.05
CA LEU A 761 -1.28 -15.65 -24.27
C LEU A 761 -2.11 -15.56 -25.55
N GLU A 762 -3.27 -16.23 -25.62
CA GLU A 762 -4.22 -16.09 -26.74
C GLU A 762 -4.55 -14.59 -26.95
N ASN A 763 -4.92 -13.90 -25.88
CA ASN A 763 -5.27 -12.48 -25.90
C ASN A 763 -4.09 -11.58 -26.28
N PHE A 764 -2.88 -11.91 -25.84
CA PHE A 764 -1.66 -11.15 -26.15
C PHE A 764 -1.26 -11.32 -27.62
N ILE A 765 -1.31 -12.54 -28.17
CA ILE A 765 -0.97 -12.80 -29.58
C ILE A 765 -1.97 -12.08 -30.49
N LEU A 766 -3.26 -12.07 -30.13
CA LEU A 766 -4.29 -11.33 -30.86
C LEU A 766 -4.02 -9.81 -30.92
N ASP A 767 -3.29 -9.24 -29.96
CA ASP A 767 -2.99 -7.80 -29.96
C ASP A 767 -2.07 -7.41 -31.13
N PHE A 768 -1.23 -8.34 -31.58
CA PHE A 768 -0.22 -8.15 -32.63
C PHE A 768 -0.60 -8.79 -33.96
N LEU A 769 -1.89 -9.00 -34.24
CA LEU A 769 -2.36 -9.57 -35.52
C LEU A 769 -1.81 -8.87 -36.76
N ASP A 770 -1.57 -7.56 -36.67
CA ASP A 770 -1.13 -6.71 -37.77
C ASP A 770 0.40 -6.72 -37.96
N ALA A 771 1.16 -7.39 -37.09
CA ALA A 771 2.61 -7.48 -37.16
C ALA A 771 3.05 -8.78 -37.87
N GLU A 772 3.90 -8.66 -38.89
CA GLU A 772 4.61 -9.79 -39.50
C GLU A 772 5.67 -10.31 -38.51
N ASP A 773 5.25 -11.20 -37.61
CA ASP A 773 6.12 -11.79 -36.59
C ASP A 773 6.69 -13.15 -37.05
N ASP A 774 7.39 -13.16 -38.17
CA ASP A 774 8.07 -14.35 -38.70
C ASP A 774 9.33 -14.71 -37.89
N SER A 775 9.92 -13.72 -37.21
CA SER A 775 11.08 -13.86 -36.34
C SER A 775 10.75 -14.28 -34.89
N LEU A 776 9.46 -14.38 -34.54
CA LEU A 776 8.97 -14.68 -33.19
C LEU A 776 9.44 -13.64 -32.15
N GLU A 777 9.58 -12.38 -32.55
CA GLU A 777 9.93 -11.23 -31.70
C GLU A 777 8.92 -11.00 -30.59
N ILE A 778 7.64 -11.28 -30.83
CA ILE A 778 6.57 -11.04 -29.84
C ILE A 778 6.76 -11.93 -28.61
N ILE A 779 6.93 -13.24 -28.77
CA ILE A 779 7.19 -14.13 -27.63
C ILE A 779 8.56 -13.85 -26.99
N GLN A 780 9.55 -13.44 -27.80
CA GLN A 780 10.88 -13.06 -27.32
C GLN A 780 10.86 -11.83 -26.42
N SER A 781 9.90 -10.93 -26.62
CA SER A 781 9.70 -9.75 -25.78
C SER A 781 9.17 -10.06 -24.36
N THR A 782 8.73 -11.30 -24.09
CA THR A 782 8.19 -11.69 -22.78
C THR A 782 9.29 -11.95 -21.75
N TYR A 783 8.99 -11.70 -20.48
CA TYR A 783 9.94 -11.95 -19.40
C TYR A 783 10.21 -13.45 -19.21
N GLY A 784 9.18 -14.28 -19.40
CA GLY A 784 9.30 -15.73 -19.41
C GLY A 784 10.31 -16.25 -20.42
N TYR A 785 10.30 -15.70 -21.65
CA TYR A 785 11.30 -16.04 -22.65
C TYR A 785 12.71 -15.55 -22.27
N PHE A 786 12.81 -14.33 -21.72
CA PHE A 786 14.08 -13.76 -21.23
C PHE A 786 14.74 -14.63 -20.15
N LEU A 787 13.95 -15.19 -19.22
CA LEU A 787 14.43 -16.06 -18.14
C LEU A 787 14.61 -17.53 -18.53
N ALA A 788 14.07 -17.96 -19.67
CA ALA A 788 14.09 -19.35 -20.11
C ALA A 788 15.50 -19.81 -20.52
N ASN A 789 15.82 -21.08 -20.25
CA ASN A 789 16.97 -21.73 -20.89
C ASN A 789 16.66 -22.09 -22.36
N GLU A 790 17.64 -22.58 -23.12
CA GLU A 790 17.46 -22.83 -24.57
C GLU A 790 16.37 -23.87 -24.89
N ASP A 791 16.22 -24.92 -24.08
CA ASP A 791 15.15 -25.92 -24.27
C ASP A 791 13.78 -25.31 -23.94
N GLU A 792 13.69 -24.55 -22.85
CA GLU A 792 12.48 -23.83 -22.44
C GLU A 792 12.06 -22.80 -23.49
N LYS A 793 13.02 -22.04 -24.06
CA LYS A 793 12.77 -21.08 -25.16
C LYS A 793 12.18 -21.79 -26.38
N LYS A 794 12.73 -22.95 -26.75
CA LYS A 794 12.23 -23.74 -27.88
C LYS A 794 10.80 -24.21 -27.64
N GLU A 795 10.48 -24.68 -26.45
CA GLU A 795 9.11 -25.11 -26.11
C GLU A 795 8.13 -23.94 -26.01
N LEU A 796 8.54 -22.78 -25.48
CA LEU A 796 7.71 -21.57 -25.50
C LEU A 796 7.38 -21.12 -26.93
N LYS A 797 8.36 -21.19 -27.85
CA LYS A 797 8.12 -20.94 -29.29
C LYS A 797 7.13 -21.94 -29.89
N ASN A 798 7.27 -23.23 -29.61
CA ASN A 798 6.31 -24.24 -30.07
C ASN A 798 4.89 -23.96 -29.57
N ILE A 799 4.72 -23.54 -28.30
CA ILE A 799 3.42 -23.18 -27.73
C ILE A 799 2.87 -21.95 -28.43
N TYR A 800 3.70 -20.93 -28.64
CA TYR A 800 3.32 -19.72 -29.36
C TYR A 800 2.84 -20.04 -30.78
N ASP A 801 3.57 -20.85 -31.53
CA ASP A 801 3.21 -21.26 -32.90
C ASP A 801 1.91 -22.06 -32.93
N LEU A 802 1.69 -22.92 -31.93
CA LEU A 802 0.44 -23.67 -31.79
C LEU A 802 -0.76 -22.73 -31.59
N ILE A 803 -0.61 -21.72 -30.72
CA ILE A 803 -1.65 -20.71 -30.48
C ILE A 803 -1.86 -19.84 -31.72
N LYS A 804 -0.78 -19.37 -32.35
CA LYS A 804 -0.80 -18.54 -33.56
C LYS A 804 -1.46 -19.28 -34.73
N SER A 805 -1.17 -20.57 -34.91
CA SER A 805 -1.82 -21.43 -35.91
C SER A 805 -3.33 -21.55 -35.66
N ASN A 806 -3.73 -21.76 -34.40
CA ASN A 806 -5.15 -21.79 -34.02
C ASN A 806 -5.85 -20.44 -34.24
N ILE A 807 -5.18 -19.32 -33.94
CA ILE A 807 -5.68 -17.96 -34.25
C ILE A 807 -5.82 -17.78 -35.76
N ASN A 808 -4.84 -18.24 -36.55
CA ASN A 808 -4.84 -18.07 -38.00
C ASN A 808 -6.02 -18.77 -38.69
N GLN A 809 -6.52 -19.87 -38.12
CA GLN A 809 -7.71 -20.58 -38.58
C GLN A 809 -9.03 -19.81 -38.36
N LEU A 810 -9.04 -18.76 -37.53
CA LEU A 810 -10.22 -17.91 -37.33
C LEU A 810 -10.47 -17.01 -38.53
N GLU A 811 -11.74 -16.69 -38.77
CA GLU A 811 -12.17 -15.69 -39.74
C GLU A 811 -11.61 -14.30 -39.39
N VAL A 812 -11.36 -13.45 -40.40
CA VAL A 812 -10.79 -12.10 -40.21
C VAL A 812 -11.67 -11.24 -39.30
N SER A 813 -13.00 -11.34 -39.46
CA SER A 813 -13.96 -10.65 -38.60
C SER A 813 -13.86 -11.08 -37.14
N ASP A 814 -13.71 -12.39 -36.89
CA ASP A 814 -13.61 -12.94 -35.54
C ASP A 814 -12.30 -12.49 -34.86
N LYS A 815 -11.19 -12.50 -35.59
CA LYS A 815 -9.89 -12.02 -35.10
C LYS A 815 -9.98 -10.58 -34.57
N LEU A 816 -10.64 -9.68 -35.31
CA LEU A 816 -10.79 -8.27 -34.92
C LEU A 816 -11.68 -8.10 -33.68
N ILE A 817 -12.76 -8.89 -33.55
CA ILE A 817 -13.64 -8.86 -32.38
C ILE A 817 -12.91 -9.43 -31.17
N TYR A 818 -12.21 -10.54 -31.34
CA TYR A 818 -11.58 -11.27 -30.24
C TYR A 818 -10.36 -10.50 -29.71
N LYS A 819 -9.65 -9.75 -30.58
CA LYS A 819 -8.59 -8.79 -30.18
C LYS A 819 -9.09 -7.75 -29.17
N LYS A 820 -10.31 -7.23 -29.36
CA LYS A 820 -10.92 -6.23 -28.46
C LYS A 820 -11.51 -6.88 -27.19
N SER A 821 -11.77 -8.18 -27.24
CA SER A 821 -12.24 -8.94 -26.10
C SER A 821 -11.11 -9.25 -25.12
N MET A 822 -11.47 -9.33 -23.83
CA MET A 822 -10.60 -9.86 -22.77
C MET A 822 -10.91 -11.32 -22.45
N ILE A 823 -11.76 -11.97 -23.25
CA ILE A 823 -12.18 -13.36 -23.07
C ILE A 823 -11.48 -14.25 -24.10
N GLY A 824 -10.88 -15.35 -23.63
CA GLY A 824 -10.18 -16.30 -24.51
C GLY A 824 -11.04 -16.88 -25.63
N ILE A 825 -10.38 -17.37 -26.68
CA ILE A 825 -10.95 -17.65 -28.01
C ILE A 825 -12.12 -18.64 -27.92
N MET A 826 -11.93 -19.74 -27.19
CA MET A 826 -12.95 -20.80 -27.07
C MET A 826 -14.26 -20.31 -26.45
N ARG A 827 -14.16 -19.34 -25.53
CA ARG A 827 -15.32 -18.74 -24.87
C ARG A 827 -15.97 -17.71 -25.80
N MET A 828 -15.19 -16.94 -26.53
CA MET A 828 -15.69 -16.01 -27.54
C MET A 828 -16.48 -16.71 -28.64
N GLN A 829 -16.01 -17.86 -29.14
CA GLN A 829 -16.75 -18.65 -30.13
C GLN A 829 -18.12 -19.12 -29.60
N LYS A 830 -18.15 -19.63 -28.36
CA LYS A 830 -19.41 -20.05 -27.70
C LYS A 830 -20.36 -18.86 -27.50
N LEU A 831 -19.82 -17.72 -27.06
CA LEU A 831 -20.60 -16.51 -26.82
C LEU A 831 -21.13 -15.93 -28.13
N SER A 832 -20.31 -15.86 -29.19
CA SER A 832 -20.74 -15.38 -30.50
C SER A 832 -21.89 -16.21 -31.02
N LYS A 833 -21.73 -17.55 -31.02
CA LYS A 833 -22.80 -18.47 -31.43
C LYS A 833 -24.08 -18.27 -30.62
N PHE A 834 -23.96 -18.11 -29.30
CA PHE A 834 -25.12 -17.81 -28.45
C PHE A 834 -25.80 -16.48 -28.83
N ILE A 835 -25.03 -15.42 -29.10
CA ILE A 835 -25.58 -14.12 -29.51
C ILE A 835 -26.21 -14.23 -30.90
N ASP A 836 -25.61 -14.98 -31.83
CA ASP A 836 -26.20 -15.25 -33.16
C ASP A 836 -27.56 -15.95 -33.02
N ASP A 837 -27.62 -17.01 -32.19
CA ASP A 837 -28.83 -17.79 -31.96
C ASP A 837 -29.95 -16.96 -31.26
N ASN A 838 -29.61 -15.86 -30.56
CA ASN A 838 -30.54 -15.06 -29.76
C ASN A 838 -30.57 -13.57 -30.18
N LEU A 839 -30.06 -13.21 -31.37
CA LEU A 839 -29.84 -11.81 -31.76
C LEU A 839 -31.12 -10.97 -31.72
N TYR A 840 -32.23 -11.51 -32.26
CA TYR A 840 -33.52 -10.82 -32.30
C TYR A 840 -34.07 -10.54 -30.89
N GLU A 841 -33.88 -11.47 -29.94
CA GLU A 841 -34.29 -11.27 -28.55
C GLU A 841 -33.42 -10.21 -27.88
N ILE A 842 -32.11 -10.21 -28.13
CA ILE A 842 -31.17 -9.25 -27.55
C ILE A 842 -31.43 -7.82 -28.05
N VAL A 843 -31.61 -7.62 -29.37
CA VAL A 843 -31.80 -6.28 -29.94
C VAL A 843 -33.12 -5.63 -29.51
N ASN A 844 -34.14 -6.44 -29.23
CA ASN A 844 -35.45 -5.98 -28.76
C ASN A 844 -35.64 -6.18 -27.25
N ALA A 845 -34.59 -6.55 -26.52
CA ALA A 845 -34.66 -6.80 -25.09
C ALA A 845 -34.93 -5.48 -24.35
N ASP A 846 -35.78 -5.55 -23.33
CA ASP A 846 -35.79 -4.54 -22.30
C ASP A 846 -34.69 -4.81 -21.27
N PHE A 847 -34.54 -3.87 -20.32
CA PHE A 847 -33.57 -3.97 -19.24
C PHE A 847 -33.67 -5.31 -18.49
N ASP A 848 -34.87 -5.79 -18.16
CA ASP A 848 -35.06 -7.02 -17.38
C ASP A 848 -34.67 -8.28 -18.18
N ILE A 849 -34.95 -8.32 -19.48
CA ILE A 849 -34.54 -9.41 -20.39
C ILE A 849 -33.01 -9.46 -20.50
N LEU A 850 -32.33 -8.30 -20.62
CA LEU A 850 -30.87 -8.23 -20.64
C LEU A 850 -30.25 -8.78 -19.35
N ILE A 851 -30.83 -8.44 -18.18
CA ILE A 851 -30.35 -8.98 -16.90
C ILE A 851 -30.55 -10.50 -16.83
N LYS A 852 -31.66 -11.04 -17.35
CA LYS A 852 -31.87 -12.50 -17.43
C LYS A 852 -30.80 -13.17 -18.29
N LEU A 853 -30.52 -12.62 -19.46
CA LEU A 853 -29.47 -13.12 -20.37
C LEU A 853 -28.10 -13.12 -19.69
N ILE A 854 -27.70 -12.00 -19.09
CA ILE A 854 -26.44 -11.86 -18.35
C ILE A 854 -26.36 -12.88 -17.21
N SER A 855 -27.44 -13.01 -16.42
CA SER A 855 -27.51 -13.99 -15.32
C SER A 855 -27.40 -15.44 -15.83
N GLY A 856 -27.94 -15.73 -17.01
CA GLY A 856 -27.82 -17.03 -17.67
C GLY A 856 -26.37 -17.35 -18.03
N ARG A 857 -25.67 -16.39 -18.65
CA ARG A 857 -24.24 -16.54 -18.99
C ARG A 857 -23.37 -16.65 -17.74
N LEU A 858 -23.66 -15.89 -16.69
CA LEU A 858 -22.93 -15.97 -15.41
C LEU A 858 -22.96 -17.37 -14.78
N LYS A 859 -24.05 -18.14 -14.95
CA LYS A 859 -24.18 -19.52 -14.42
C LYS A 859 -23.23 -20.52 -15.08
N GLU A 860 -22.76 -20.19 -16.29
CA GLU A 860 -21.86 -20.99 -17.11
C GLU A 860 -20.40 -20.59 -16.92
N ILE A 861 -20.10 -19.44 -16.29
CA ILE A 861 -18.72 -19.05 -16.00
C ILE A 861 -18.18 -19.87 -14.83
N GLU A 862 -17.04 -20.51 -15.08
CA GLU A 862 -16.32 -21.29 -14.07
C GLU A 862 -15.46 -20.43 -13.14
N ASP A 863 -15.05 -19.23 -13.58
CA ASP A 863 -14.20 -18.29 -12.81
C ASP A 863 -14.96 -17.57 -11.68
N CYS A 864 -16.28 -17.71 -11.62
CA CYS A 864 -17.09 -17.17 -10.53
C CYS A 864 -16.76 -17.90 -9.20
N LYS A 865 -16.64 -17.16 -8.11
CA LYS A 865 -16.22 -17.68 -6.80
C LYS A 865 -17.36 -18.33 -6.03
N ILE A 866 -18.59 -17.85 -6.17
CA ILE A 866 -19.78 -18.31 -5.44
C ILE A 866 -20.78 -18.97 -6.38
N ILE A 867 -21.09 -18.40 -7.54
CA ILE A 867 -22.13 -18.93 -8.46
C ILE A 867 -21.96 -20.43 -8.77
N PRO A 868 -20.75 -20.97 -9.05
CA PRO A 868 -20.57 -22.39 -9.33
C PRO A 868 -20.77 -23.30 -8.10
N LYS A 869 -20.73 -22.72 -6.89
CA LYS A 869 -20.93 -23.42 -5.61
C LYS A 869 -22.40 -23.40 -5.16
N LEU A 870 -23.26 -22.65 -5.82
CA LEU A 870 -24.70 -22.62 -5.52
C LEU A 870 -25.35 -23.93 -5.99
N PHE A 871 -26.17 -24.53 -5.13
CA PHE A 871 -27.01 -25.67 -5.52
C PHE A 871 -28.18 -25.19 -6.39
N GLU A 872 -28.89 -24.15 -5.94
CA GLU A 872 -30.06 -23.60 -6.61
C GLU A 872 -29.69 -22.40 -7.49
N LYS A 873 -29.10 -22.64 -8.68
CA LYS A 873 -28.65 -21.59 -9.62
C LYS A 873 -29.79 -20.73 -10.21
N GLU A 874 -31.04 -21.12 -10.05
CA GLU A 874 -32.22 -20.36 -10.51
C GLU A 874 -32.33 -18.98 -9.86
N TYR A 875 -31.92 -18.84 -8.59
CA TYR A 875 -31.99 -17.58 -7.84
C TYR A 875 -30.93 -16.52 -8.23
N VAL A 876 -29.96 -16.86 -9.09
CA VAL A 876 -28.88 -15.92 -9.48
C VAL A 876 -29.46 -14.64 -10.12
N TYR A 877 -30.53 -14.77 -10.91
CA TYR A 877 -31.21 -13.62 -11.52
C TYR A 877 -31.79 -12.67 -10.46
N GLU A 878 -32.57 -13.20 -9.51
CA GLU A 878 -33.18 -12.39 -8.44
C GLU A 878 -32.13 -11.71 -7.58
N LEU A 879 -31.05 -12.43 -7.23
CA LEU A 879 -29.94 -11.86 -6.47
C LEU A 879 -29.22 -10.73 -7.22
N LEU A 880 -29.03 -10.89 -8.54
CA LEU A 880 -28.42 -9.86 -9.39
C LEU A 880 -29.34 -8.64 -9.53
N LYS A 881 -30.66 -8.85 -9.66
CA LYS A 881 -31.65 -7.77 -9.70
C LYS A 881 -31.67 -6.98 -8.39
N MET A 882 -31.69 -7.65 -7.24
CA MET A 882 -31.58 -6.99 -5.94
C MET A 882 -30.28 -6.17 -5.82
N TRP A 883 -29.16 -6.69 -6.33
CA TRP A 883 -27.88 -5.99 -6.35
C TRP A 883 -27.94 -4.71 -7.19
N LEU A 884 -28.51 -4.80 -8.40
CA LEU A 884 -28.76 -3.67 -9.30
C LEU A 884 -29.69 -2.62 -8.71
N ASP A 885 -30.71 -3.03 -7.96
CA ASP A 885 -31.67 -2.11 -7.34
C ASP A 885 -31.09 -1.37 -6.12
N GLY A 886 -29.81 -1.60 -5.79
CA GLY A 886 -29.17 -0.95 -4.64
C GLY A 886 -29.57 -1.56 -3.29
N THR A 887 -30.07 -2.81 -3.26
CA THR A 887 -30.45 -3.52 -2.03
C THR A 887 -29.24 -3.97 -1.20
N SER A 888 -29.17 -3.61 0.09
CA SER A 888 -27.99 -3.89 0.94
C SER A 888 -27.65 -5.38 1.03
N TYR A 889 -26.37 -5.70 1.31
CA TYR A 889 -25.91 -7.08 1.48
C TYR A 889 -26.75 -7.85 2.52
N LEU A 890 -27.10 -7.20 3.63
CA LEU A 890 -27.95 -7.78 4.67
C LEU A 890 -29.32 -8.23 4.11
N LYS A 891 -30.01 -7.37 3.36
CA LYS A 891 -31.32 -7.68 2.77
C LYS A 891 -31.23 -8.78 1.70
N ILE A 892 -30.16 -8.78 0.89
CA ILE A 892 -29.89 -9.87 -0.07
C ILE A 892 -29.68 -11.18 0.67
N TRP A 893 -28.92 -11.17 1.78
CA TRP A 893 -28.69 -12.35 2.61
C TRP A 893 -29.96 -12.85 3.31
N GLU A 894 -30.80 -11.94 3.81
CA GLU A 894 -32.12 -12.27 4.39
C GLU A 894 -33.01 -12.97 3.37
N TYR A 895 -33.08 -12.46 2.13
CA TYR A 895 -33.78 -13.11 1.03
C TYR A 895 -33.20 -14.49 0.73
N ALA A 896 -31.88 -14.60 0.57
CA ALA A 896 -31.20 -15.85 0.25
C ALA A 896 -31.40 -16.92 1.34
N THR A 897 -31.46 -16.49 2.62
CA THR A 897 -31.76 -17.35 3.76
C THR A 897 -33.23 -17.78 3.77
N LYS A 898 -34.16 -16.87 3.44
CA LYS A 898 -35.60 -17.16 3.34
C LYS A 898 -35.89 -18.23 2.28
N VAL A 899 -35.21 -18.17 1.13
CA VAL A 899 -35.32 -19.19 0.06
C VAL A 899 -34.46 -20.44 0.33
N LYS A 900 -33.80 -20.51 1.49
CA LYS A 900 -32.95 -21.64 1.93
C LYS A 900 -31.81 -21.98 0.97
N LEU A 901 -31.22 -20.97 0.33
CA LEU A 901 -30.14 -21.12 -0.63
C LEU A 901 -28.92 -21.81 0.02
N LYS A 902 -28.39 -22.83 -0.65
CA LYS A 902 -27.24 -23.59 -0.16
C LYS A 902 -25.99 -23.36 -1.00
N VAL A 903 -24.85 -23.33 -0.31
CA VAL A 903 -23.52 -23.25 -0.90
C VAL A 903 -22.74 -24.52 -0.60
N ARG A 904 -22.05 -25.03 -1.62
CA ARG A 904 -21.17 -26.19 -1.54
C ARG A 904 -19.86 -25.87 -0.83
N ARG A 905 -19.50 -26.66 0.19
CA ARG A 905 -18.20 -26.61 0.89
C ARG A 905 -17.61 -28.03 0.96
N GLY A 906 -16.81 -28.39 -0.03
CA GLY A 906 -16.32 -29.76 -0.21
C GLY A 906 -17.47 -30.72 -0.55
N LYS A 907 -17.62 -31.80 0.22
CA LYS A 907 -18.74 -32.76 0.08
C LYS A 907 -20.02 -32.33 0.82
N ASN A 908 -19.95 -31.29 1.66
CA ASN A 908 -21.08 -30.85 2.47
C ASN A 908 -21.74 -29.61 1.86
N SER A 909 -23.02 -29.42 2.16
CA SER A 909 -23.75 -28.18 1.92
C SER A 909 -23.91 -27.40 3.23
N ARG A 910 -23.92 -26.08 3.14
CA ARG A 910 -24.32 -25.19 4.24
C ARG A 910 -25.22 -24.08 3.71
N GLY A 911 -25.99 -23.46 4.60
CA GLY A 911 -26.68 -22.22 4.26
C GLY A 911 -25.68 -21.15 3.84
N ILE A 912 -26.11 -20.29 2.92
CA ILE A 912 -25.33 -19.14 2.48
C ILE A 912 -25.07 -18.18 3.65
N SER A 913 -23.83 -17.72 3.81
CA SER A 913 -23.48 -16.73 4.83
C SER A 913 -23.49 -15.32 4.25
N LEU A 914 -23.54 -14.31 5.11
CA LEU A 914 -23.41 -12.92 4.69
C LEU A 914 -22.08 -12.66 3.96
N GLU A 915 -20.99 -13.30 4.40
CA GLU A 915 -19.69 -13.22 3.72
C GLU A 915 -19.73 -13.80 2.29
N ASP A 916 -20.52 -14.86 2.06
CA ASP A 916 -20.71 -15.40 0.70
C ASP A 916 -21.48 -14.40 -0.17
N ILE A 917 -22.45 -13.68 0.39
CA ILE A 917 -23.21 -12.63 -0.32
C ILE A 917 -22.31 -11.46 -0.68
N VAL A 918 -21.46 -10.99 0.24
CA VAL A 918 -20.47 -9.96 -0.06
C VAL A 918 -19.54 -10.44 -1.19
N LEU A 919 -19.06 -11.68 -1.13
CA LEU A 919 -18.20 -12.23 -2.17
C LEU A 919 -18.91 -12.38 -3.52
N LEU A 920 -20.16 -12.83 -3.53
CA LEU A 920 -21.01 -12.94 -4.72
C LEU A 920 -21.19 -11.57 -5.38
N CYS A 921 -21.57 -10.57 -4.61
CA CYS A 921 -21.84 -9.23 -5.11
C CYS A 921 -20.56 -8.52 -5.59
N ASP A 922 -19.48 -8.55 -4.80
CA ASP A 922 -18.26 -7.79 -5.12
C ASP A 922 -17.39 -8.50 -6.18
N SER A 923 -17.34 -9.83 -6.21
CA SER A 923 -16.53 -10.59 -7.18
C SER A 923 -17.32 -11.04 -8.40
N ASP A 924 -18.37 -11.83 -8.20
CA ASP A 924 -19.04 -12.50 -9.33
C ASP A 924 -19.90 -11.50 -10.12
N PHE A 925 -20.70 -10.70 -9.42
CA PHE A 925 -21.49 -9.64 -10.05
C PHE A 925 -20.60 -8.44 -10.39
N GLY A 926 -19.94 -7.82 -9.42
CA GLY A 926 -19.21 -6.57 -9.61
C GLY A 926 -17.97 -6.68 -10.51
N TYR A 927 -17.41 -7.87 -10.74
CA TYR A 927 -16.16 -8.05 -11.51
C TYR A 927 -16.32 -9.02 -12.67
N SER A 928 -16.72 -10.28 -12.42
CA SER A 928 -16.78 -11.31 -13.47
C SER A 928 -17.83 -11.00 -14.55
N SER A 929 -18.92 -10.30 -14.20
CA SER A 929 -19.94 -9.92 -15.18
C SER A 929 -19.46 -8.89 -16.19
N LEU A 930 -18.56 -7.97 -15.80
CA LEU A 930 -18.13 -6.86 -16.67
C LEU A 930 -17.49 -7.39 -17.95
N THR A 931 -16.62 -8.39 -17.81
CA THR A 931 -15.90 -8.97 -18.95
C THR A 931 -16.87 -9.62 -19.94
N ILE A 932 -17.92 -10.31 -19.47
CA ILE A 932 -18.95 -10.86 -20.37
C ILE A 932 -19.72 -9.74 -21.06
N ILE A 933 -20.20 -8.76 -20.31
CA ILE A 933 -21.05 -7.72 -20.89
C ILE A 933 -20.25 -6.95 -21.94
N GLN A 934 -18.97 -6.69 -21.68
CA GLN A 934 -18.07 -6.11 -22.67
C GLN A 934 -17.95 -7.00 -23.91
N ALA A 935 -17.72 -8.31 -23.74
CA ALA A 935 -17.64 -9.22 -24.88
C ALA A 935 -18.96 -9.28 -25.68
N ILE A 936 -20.11 -9.19 -25.01
CA ILE A 936 -21.42 -9.07 -25.68
C ILE A 936 -21.46 -7.76 -26.49
N ILE A 937 -21.05 -6.63 -25.91
CA ILE A 937 -21.01 -5.33 -26.61
C ILE A 937 -20.10 -5.41 -27.85
N GLU A 938 -18.91 -5.99 -27.75
CA GLU A 938 -17.98 -6.11 -28.89
C GLU A 938 -18.57 -6.95 -30.04
N ILE A 939 -19.28 -8.03 -29.72
CA ILE A 939 -19.95 -8.87 -30.72
C ILE A 939 -21.16 -8.16 -31.34
N LEU A 940 -21.91 -7.36 -30.57
CA LEU A 940 -23.05 -6.61 -31.09
C LEU A 940 -22.63 -5.44 -31.97
N ASN A 941 -21.49 -4.80 -31.68
CA ASN A 941 -20.95 -3.69 -32.48
C ASN A 941 -20.68 -4.07 -33.95
N THR A 942 -20.52 -5.36 -34.27
CA THR A 942 -20.31 -5.82 -35.65
C THR A 942 -21.61 -6.19 -36.38
N LYS A 943 -22.74 -6.23 -35.67
CA LYS A 943 -24.03 -6.71 -36.20
C LYS A 943 -25.00 -5.58 -36.53
N ASP A 944 -24.50 -4.35 -36.69
CA ASP A 944 -25.28 -3.13 -37.00
C ASP A 944 -26.52 -2.98 -36.09
N CYS A 945 -26.36 -3.34 -34.81
CA CYS A 945 -27.39 -3.23 -33.79
C CYS A 945 -27.51 -1.76 -33.35
N GLY A 946 -28.74 -1.24 -33.20
CA GLY A 946 -28.95 0.18 -32.91
C GLY A 946 -28.26 0.66 -31.62
N GLU A 947 -27.78 1.92 -31.60
CA GLU A 947 -27.04 2.55 -30.49
C GLU A 947 -27.73 2.44 -29.11
N ASN A 948 -29.06 2.24 -29.10
CA ASN A 948 -29.85 2.06 -27.88
C ASN A 948 -29.39 0.86 -27.05
N ILE A 949 -29.16 -0.32 -27.65
CA ILE A 949 -28.83 -1.53 -26.88
C ILE A 949 -27.44 -1.42 -26.24
N GLN A 950 -26.51 -0.80 -26.96
CA GLN A 950 -25.16 -0.54 -26.46
C GLN A 950 -25.20 0.43 -25.27
N ARG A 951 -26.02 1.49 -25.37
CA ARG A 951 -26.21 2.44 -24.26
C ARG A 951 -26.78 1.76 -23.03
N GLU A 952 -27.76 0.86 -23.20
CA GLU A 952 -28.35 0.09 -22.10
C GLU A 952 -27.35 -0.88 -21.46
N LEU A 953 -26.59 -1.64 -22.26
CA LEU A 953 -25.55 -2.54 -21.75
C LEU A 953 -24.45 -1.79 -20.99
N ASN A 954 -24.02 -0.63 -21.49
CA ASN A 954 -23.09 0.25 -20.78
C ASN A 954 -23.68 0.74 -19.45
N GLU A 955 -24.96 1.13 -19.42
CA GLU A 955 -25.63 1.50 -18.16
C GLU A 955 -25.67 0.32 -17.18
N ILE A 956 -25.97 -0.88 -17.66
CA ILE A 956 -25.97 -2.11 -16.87
C ILE A 956 -24.57 -2.37 -16.28
N ILE A 957 -23.49 -2.26 -17.07
CA ILE A 957 -22.12 -2.42 -16.59
C ILE A 957 -21.83 -1.48 -15.41
N GLN A 958 -22.16 -0.19 -15.56
CA GLN A 958 -21.92 0.80 -14.50
C GLN A 958 -22.70 0.49 -13.23
N ARG A 959 -23.97 0.09 -13.37
CA ARG A 959 -24.84 -0.25 -12.24
C ARG A 959 -24.43 -1.55 -11.55
N ILE A 960 -24.10 -2.60 -12.31
CA ILE A 960 -23.67 -3.89 -11.75
C ILE A 960 -22.33 -3.74 -11.04
N ARG A 961 -21.37 -2.97 -11.58
CA ARG A 961 -20.05 -2.78 -10.95
C ARG A 961 -20.16 -2.36 -9.49
N TYR A 962 -21.03 -1.39 -9.20
CA TYR A 962 -21.17 -0.81 -7.87
C TYR A 962 -22.39 -1.30 -7.08
N GLY A 963 -23.32 -2.00 -7.73
CA GLY A 963 -24.60 -2.41 -7.16
C GLY A 963 -25.48 -1.21 -6.83
N VAL A 964 -25.71 -0.35 -7.82
CA VAL A 964 -26.41 0.92 -7.64
C VAL A 964 -27.58 1.06 -8.61
N PRO A 965 -28.69 1.71 -8.19
CA PRO A 965 -29.94 1.72 -8.92
C PRO A 965 -29.90 2.52 -10.23
N ASN A 966 -28.97 3.46 -10.37
CA ASN A 966 -28.88 4.33 -11.53
C ASN A 966 -27.45 4.85 -11.78
N LYS A 967 -27.25 5.40 -12.98
CA LYS A 967 -25.98 5.93 -13.47
C LYS A 967 -25.43 7.08 -12.63
N ALA A 968 -26.29 8.01 -12.21
CA ALA A 968 -25.90 9.16 -11.40
C ALA A 968 -25.29 8.73 -10.06
N THR A 969 -25.84 7.68 -9.44
CA THR A 969 -25.30 7.09 -8.20
C THR A 969 -23.92 6.46 -8.43
N ALA A 970 -23.70 5.82 -9.58
CA ALA A 970 -22.39 5.31 -9.98
C ALA A 970 -21.37 6.46 -10.08
N TYR A 971 -21.73 7.59 -10.69
CA TYR A 971 -20.87 8.77 -10.75
C TYR A 971 -20.51 9.34 -9.38
N ILE A 972 -21.45 9.37 -8.43
CA ILE A 972 -21.16 9.79 -7.04
C ILE A 972 -20.11 8.86 -6.41
N TYR A 973 -20.27 7.54 -6.59
CA TYR A 973 -19.32 6.55 -6.09
C TYR A 973 -17.91 6.79 -6.64
N GLU A 974 -17.82 7.03 -7.95
CA GLU A 974 -16.56 7.29 -8.65
C GLU A 974 -15.92 8.63 -8.29
N LEU A 975 -16.72 9.64 -7.97
CA LEU A 975 -16.23 10.92 -7.47
C LEU A 975 -15.57 10.81 -6.09
N GLY A 976 -15.50 9.62 -5.48
CA GLY A 976 -14.75 9.35 -4.26
C GLY A 976 -15.62 9.00 -3.06
N PHE A 977 -16.95 9.10 -3.17
CA PHE A 977 -17.86 8.60 -2.14
C PHE A 977 -18.06 7.09 -2.30
N ALA A 978 -16.95 6.33 -2.26
CA ALA A 978 -16.82 4.93 -2.68
C ALA A 978 -17.54 3.90 -1.79
N ASP A 979 -18.78 4.21 -1.39
CA ASP A 979 -19.74 3.39 -0.68
C ASP A 979 -21.11 3.51 -1.34
N ARG A 980 -21.73 2.37 -1.62
CA ARG A 980 -23.01 2.28 -2.33
C ARG A 980 -24.20 2.85 -1.53
N ILE A 981 -24.21 2.73 -0.19
CA ILE A 981 -25.29 3.26 0.63
C ILE A 981 -25.18 4.77 0.70
N ILE A 982 -23.98 5.28 0.93
CA ILE A 982 -23.74 6.73 0.96
C ILE A 982 -24.04 7.35 -0.39
N SER A 983 -23.56 6.75 -1.49
CA SER A 983 -23.82 7.25 -2.84
C SER A 983 -25.32 7.37 -3.14
N GLN A 984 -26.12 6.37 -2.76
CA GLN A 984 -27.57 6.42 -2.91
C GLN A 984 -28.21 7.54 -2.07
N LYS A 985 -27.78 7.71 -0.81
CA LYS A 985 -28.27 8.80 0.05
C LYS A 985 -27.90 10.18 -0.48
N LEU A 986 -26.74 10.33 -1.10
CA LEU A 986 -26.33 11.59 -1.74
C LEU A 986 -27.11 11.85 -3.03
N PHE A 987 -27.40 10.80 -3.80
CA PHE A 987 -28.23 10.92 -5.00
C PHE A 987 -29.62 11.46 -4.68
N GLU A 988 -30.25 11.03 -3.59
CA GLU A 988 -31.58 11.55 -3.18
C GLU A 988 -31.62 13.07 -2.98
N VAL A 989 -30.49 13.70 -2.62
CA VAL A 989 -30.38 15.17 -2.49
C VAL A 989 -30.28 15.86 -3.84
N ILE A 990 -29.65 15.22 -4.82
CA ILE A 990 -29.36 15.83 -6.13
C ILE A 990 -30.25 15.29 -7.26
N LYS A 991 -31.24 14.45 -6.96
CA LYS A 991 -32.07 13.76 -7.96
C LYS A 991 -32.82 14.70 -8.91
N ASP A 992 -33.12 15.92 -8.45
CA ASP A 992 -33.82 16.95 -9.23
C ASP A 992 -32.86 17.79 -10.11
N PHE A 993 -31.56 17.52 -10.06
CA PHE A 993 -30.55 18.18 -10.89
C PHE A 993 -30.21 17.34 -12.12
N ASN A 994 -29.73 18.00 -13.18
CA ASN A 994 -29.14 17.27 -14.32
C ASN A 994 -27.90 16.48 -13.84
N CYS A 995 -27.94 15.16 -14.03
CA CYS A 995 -26.92 14.20 -13.62
C CYS A 995 -26.47 13.30 -14.79
N ASP A 996 -26.54 13.77 -16.03
CA ASP A 996 -26.27 12.96 -17.23
C ASP A 996 -24.80 12.52 -17.31
N ASN A 997 -23.89 13.32 -16.76
CA ASN A 997 -22.46 13.01 -16.69
C ASN A 997 -21.80 13.38 -15.35
N LYS A 998 -20.59 12.84 -15.12
CA LYS A 998 -19.81 13.00 -13.90
C LYS A 998 -19.50 14.47 -13.54
N LYS A 999 -19.31 15.34 -14.53
CA LYS A 999 -19.05 16.79 -14.34
C LYS A 999 -20.31 17.50 -13.81
N GLN A 1000 -21.48 17.16 -14.33
CA GLN A 1000 -22.76 17.69 -13.86
C GLN A 1000 -23.08 17.20 -12.45
N VAL A 1001 -22.90 15.91 -12.17
CA VAL A 1001 -23.03 15.34 -10.82
C VAL A 1001 -22.11 16.07 -9.83
N LYS A 1002 -20.84 16.27 -10.20
CA LYS A 1002 -19.88 17.04 -9.39
C LYS A 1002 -20.40 18.44 -9.08
N ASN A 1003 -20.96 19.14 -10.07
CA ASN A 1003 -21.52 20.48 -9.87
C ASN A 1003 -22.80 20.47 -9.01
N ALA A 1004 -23.67 19.48 -9.16
CA ALA A 1004 -24.86 19.31 -8.33
C ALA A 1004 -24.49 19.08 -6.85
N LEU A 1005 -23.49 18.24 -6.58
CA LEU A 1005 -22.97 18.02 -5.23
C LEU A 1005 -22.42 19.32 -4.60
N LYS A 1006 -21.72 20.16 -5.37
CA LYS A 1006 -21.22 21.45 -4.88
C LYS A 1006 -22.35 22.41 -4.51
N LYS A 1007 -23.38 22.50 -5.35
CA LYS A 1007 -24.53 23.40 -5.10
C LYS A 1007 -25.30 23.02 -3.83
N ASN A 1008 -25.33 21.73 -3.49
CA ASN A 1008 -26.07 21.21 -2.33
C ASN A 1008 -25.17 20.83 -1.15
N LYS A 1009 -23.98 21.44 -1.04
CA LYS A 1009 -22.95 21.07 -0.06
C LYS A 1009 -23.46 21.08 1.39
N GLU A 1010 -24.28 22.06 1.77
CA GLU A 1010 -24.80 22.17 3.15
C GLU A 1010 -25.81 21.08 3.52
N GLU A 1011 -26.67 20.66 2.59
CA GLU A 1011 -27.60 19.55 2.83
C GLU A 1011 -26.86 18.21 2.89
N ILE A 1012 -25.90 18.01 1.99
CA ILE A 1012 -25.03 16.85 1.98
C ILE A 1012 -24.24 16.74 3.29
N LYS A 1013 -23.72 17.85 3.83
CA LYS A 1013 -23.05 17.86 5.14
C LYS A 1013 -23.94 17.32 6.26
N LYS A 1014 -25.25 17.66 6.26
CA LYS A 1014 -26.19 17.15 7.27
C LYS A 1014 -26.32 15.62 7.21
N ILE A 1015 -26.33 15.03 6.02
CA ILE A 1015 -26.35 13.57 5.84
C ILE A 1015 -25.02 12.97 6.31
N LEU A 1016 -23.90 13.50 5.82
CA LEU A 1016 -22.57 12.95 6.09
C LEU A 1016 -22.12 13.13 7.54
N ASN A 1017 -22.75 14.02 8.31
CA ASN A 1017 -22.50 14.15 9.75
C ASN A 1017 -22.70 12.85 10.53
N ASN A 1018 -23.56 11.95 10.06
CA ASN A 1018 -23.81 10.64 10.69
C ASN A 1018 -22.90 9.51 10.18
N TYR A 1019 -22.00 9.83 9.24
CA TYR A 1019 -21.12 8.89 8.57
C TYR A 1019 -19.64 9.18 8.85
N PRO A 1020 -18.74 8.20 8.57
CA PRO A 1020 -17.31 8.35 8.83
C PRO A 1020 -16.74 9.62 8.20
N SER A 1021 -15.84 10.27 8.91
CA SER A 1021 -15.23 11.55 8.54
C SER A 1021 -14.54 11.55 7.16
N TYR A 1022 -14.15 10.37 6.65
CA TYR A 1022 -13.67 10.20 5.28
C TYR A 1022 -14.60 10.86 4.24
N TYR A 1023 -15.91 10.62 4.32
CA TYR A 1023 -16.85 11.13 3.33
C TYR A 1023 -17.04 12.64 3.44
N MET A 1024 -16.99 13.19 4.66
CA MET A 1024 -17.01 14.64 4.87
C MET A 1024 -15.76 15.29 4.27
N ASN A 1025 -14.58 14.72 4.55
CA ASN A 1025 -13.34 15.19 3.96
C ASN A 1025 -13.37 15.12 2.42
N ARG A 1026 -14.00 14.09 1.85
CA ARG A 1026 -14.14 14.02 0.40
C ARG A 1026 -15.00 15.14 -0.16
N LEU A 1027 -16.13 15.46 0.49
CA LEU A 1027 -16.98 16.59 0.09
C LEU A 1027 -16.22 17.92 0.13
N GLU A 1028 -15.32 18.11 1.10
CA GLU A 1028 -14.49 19.31 1.20
C GLU A 1028 -13.52 19.45 0.03
N LEU A 1029 -12.94 18.33 -0.42
CA LEU A 1029 -11.95 18.27 -1.51
C LEU A 1029 -12.56 18.34 -2.92
N ILE A 1030 -13.89 18.26 -3.06
CA ILE A 1030 -14.54 18.46 -4.36
C ILE A 1030 -14.44 19.94 -4.74
N ARG A 1031 -13.43 20.25 -5.58
CA ARG A 1031 -13.20 21.57 -6.19
C ARG A 1031 -14.16 21.87 -7.30
#